data_AF-W7MWL4-F1
#
_entry.id   AF-W7MWL4-F1
#
_cell.length_a   1.000
_cell.length_b   1.000
_cell.length_c   1.000
_cell.angle_alpha   90.00
_cell.angle_beta   90.00
_cell.angle_gamma   90.00
#
_symmetry.space_group_name_H-M   'P 1'
#
loop_
_entity.id
_entity.type
_entity.pdbx_description
1 polymer ?
#
loop_
_entity_poly.entity_id
_entity_poly.type
_entity_poly.pdbx_seq_one_letter_code
_entity_poly.pdbx_strand_id
1 'polypeptide(L)'
;MTELLAVEFRQWVQVNARTGFNGLDEEKKYVSGTQLKNYWSRKALYEIINTVDPPLSVSVDTIRDMCLHIFSVLVFIGKLGNISLFLELGINDSSLPLGGLPDQWNGCLDDFLAKQWQFCPWVFPRLGSDRRKLKKQQILPIQYKGPVVREGWNSPAAGIQVVNIDDDYCQSVPREVVFKIYKGVDTRHLYRREAEVYTRLGIFNEGITNCYGSFEYPETNKRIIILEYAREGSLLDFFKRTRPGNSRDLELLWDRLLLLLDGLYKLHNPDKNDSRSVSGIHHDIQPANILVFREEGASNYDVSFKLADFGLAEIVRNGGEGVTVPIDNEGNRMYSAPEAYSNFEIQREVRPHLNSVVDLWSLGAVYSDFLVWSIGGSECQERYRIKRKDAIAKLPEIAEAGFDACFHDGRKVLPAVQDFHTEILKDIVGGDSISRCMSKFILKYLLVEAPRRLMAMQAKAQAINMIDDASRKSGPMPQRSITPETPPPISNRLSVYNGERKVSVLEVYEALKTKRKWKQFMRHKSQPSDAGMSIPGMQNARNQIDRHGGRDQILVIDDSESMRLHKRNVAETARVISYSVKVSDKDGMDLYFASESCHPQKCENSSEVEAKIRNKSPVSGWCDMKKCLGDVMERVKENGTKPTGIYIFTDGIWDPEHEPEVTDVIHESINLLIEKNGKPADLMFQFIQFGRNDIGSKRLKFLDDRCKRTHRGVEYDIVDTKHCDDHVPKIIIGSISKHNDDDD
;
A
#
# COMPACT_ATOMS: atom_id res chain seq x y z
N MET A 1 48.55 20.20 24.02
CA MET A 1 47.99 20.38 22.66
C MET A 1 47.12 19.21 22.24
N THR A 2 47.62 17.97 22.34
CA THR A 2 46.85 16.73 22.05
C THR A 2 45.56 16.59 22.87
N GLU A 3 45.60 16.96 24.15
CA GLU A 3 44.41 16.90 25.02
C GLU A 3 43.33 17.93 24.62
N LEU A 4 43.73 19.17 24.32
CA LEU A 4 42.82 20.21 23.83
C LEU A 4 42.18 19.80 22.50
N LEU A 5 42.99 19.30 21.55
CA LEU A 5 42.51 18.75 20.27
C LEU A 5 41.48 17.62 20.49
N ALA A 6 41.75 16.73 21.43
CA ALA A 6 40.83 15.63 21.76
C ALA A 6 39.51 16.14 22.35
N VAL A 7 39.54 17.18 23.20
CA VAL A 7 38.34 17.81 23.75
C VAL A 7 37.51 18.48 22.66
N GLU A 8 38.14 19.30 21.81
CA GLU A 8 37.48 19.99 20.70
C GLU A 8 36.86 18.99 19.72
N PHE A 9 37.60 17.93 19.36
CA PHE A 9 37.08 16.92 18.47
C PHE A 9 35.91 16.14 19.08
N ARG A 10 35.98 15.78 20.38
CA ARG A 10 34.87 15.11 21.08
C ARG A 10 33.60 15.97 21.09
N GLN A 11 33.73 17.28 21.36
CA GLN A 11 32.60 18.22 21.31
C GLN A 11 32.01 18.28 19.89
N TRP A 12 32.87 18.38 18.88
CA TRP A 12 32.43 18.39 17.48
C TRP A 12 31.71 17.08 17.11
N VAL A 13 32.24 15.92 17.49
CA VAL A 13 31.61 14.61 17.26
C VAL A 13 30.24 14.56 17.94
N GLN A 14 30.12 15.03 19.18
CA GLN A 14 28.85 15.02 19.90
C GLN A 14 27.75 15.82 19.18
N VAL A 15 28.12 16.94 18.54
CA VAL A 15 27.20 17.80 17.79
C VAL A 15 26.88 17.26 16.39
N ASN A 16 27.86 16.64 15.72
CA ASN A 16 27.76 16.29 14.31
C ASN A 16 27.46 14.81 14.04
N ALA A 17 27.53 13.94 15.05
CA ALA A 17 27.29 12.52 14.84
C ALA A 17 25.85 12.24 14.38
N ARG A 18 25.74 11.41 13.35
CA ARG A 18 24.49 10.89 12.82
C ARG A 18 24.06 9.65 13.59
N THR A 19 22.80 9.27 13.43
CA THR A 19 22.21 8.10 14.06
C THR A 19 22.14 6.95 13.07
N GLY A 20 22.56 5.76 13.50
CA GLY A 20 22.37 4.49 12.82
C GLY A 20 22.01 3.38 13.81
N PHE A 21 21.96 2.12 13.35
CA PHE A 21 21.56 0.98 14.18
C PHE A 21 22.58 -0.15 14.12
N ASN A 22 22.84 -0.80 15.26
CA ASN A 22 23.74 -1.95 15.31
C ASN A 22 22.99 -3.29 15.18
N GLY A 23 23.72 -4.41 15.29
CA GLY A 23 23.16 -5.76 15.21
C GLY A 23 22.23 -6.17 16.36
N LEU A 24 22.15 -5.34 17.42
CA LEU A 24 21.23 -5.48 18.56
C LEU A 24 19.96 -4.63 18.41
N ASP A 25 19.76 -3.96 17.25
CA ASP A 25 18.69 -2.98 17.04
C ASP A 25 18.79 -1.73 17.95
N GLU A 26 19.98 -1.47 18.51
CA GLU A 26 20.21 -0.28 19.34
C GLU A 26 20.59 0.91 18.47
N GLU A 27 20.01 2.07 18.79
CA GLU A 27 20.43 3.34 18.21
C GLU A 27 21.87 3.66 18.64
N LYS A 28 22.75 3.91 17.66
CA LYS A 28 24.15 4.28 17.89
C LYS A 28 24.52 5.50 17.07
N LYS A 29 25.41 6.32 17.62
CA LYS A 29 25.98 7.47 16.94
C LYS A 29 27.18 7.06 16.10
N TYR A 30 27.29 7.61 14.89
CA TYR A 30 28.46 7.48 14.04
C TYR A 30 28.79 8.82 13.35
N VAL A 31 30.03 8.93 12.85
CA VAL A 31 30.49 10.05 12.03
C VAL A 31 30.87 9.51 10.66
N SER A 32 30.38 10.14 9.60
CA SER A 32 30.65 9.66 8.24
C SER A 32 32.07 10.02 7.77
N GLY A 33 32.59 9.25 6.82
CA GLY A 33 33.89 9.56 6.19
C GLY A 33 33.90 10.94 5.52
N THR A 34 32.78 11.38 4.96
CA THR A 34 32.61 12.74 4.41
C THR A 34 32.72 13.79 5.51
N GLN A 35 32.05 13.59 6.65
CA GLN A 35 32.14 14.51 7.80
C GLN A 35 33.57 14.59 8.34
N LEU A 36 34.27 13.46 8.44
CA LEU A 36 35.68 13.42 8.85
C LEU A 36 36.59 14.15 7.86
N LYS A 37 36.42 13.94 6.54
CA LYS A 37 37.20 14.64 5.51
C LYS A 37 36.99 16.15 5.53
N ASN A 38 35.78 16.61 5.86
CA ASN A 38 35.47 18.03 5.97
C ASN A 38 36.06 18.65 7.24
N TYR A 39 36.00 17.95 8.37
CA TYR A 39 36.58 18.42 9.62
C TYR A 39 38.12 18.44 9.55
N TRP A 40 38.73 17.34 9.11
CA TRP A 40 40.17 17.18 8.96
C TRP A 40 40.68 17.75 7.64
N SER A 41 40.67 19.08 7.51
CA SER A 41 41.25 19.75 6.34
C SER A 41 42.76 19.47 6.21
N ARG A 42 43.29 19.51 4.98
CA ARG A 42 44.74 19.35 4.73
C ARG A 42 45.58 20.31 5.56
N LYS A 43 45.12 21.55 5.73
CA LYS A 43 45.79 22.57 6.55
C LYS A 43 45.79 22.18 8.03
N ALA A 44 44.64 21.78 8.57
CA ALA A 44 44.53 21.35 9.97
C ALA A 44 45.41 20.12 10.26
N LEU A 45 45.41 19.13 9.37
CA LEU A 45 46.28 17.96 9.50
C LEU A 45 47.77 18.36 9.47
N TYR A 46 48.16 19.23 8.54
CA TYR A 46 49.54 19.72 8.47
C TYR A 46 49.97 20.43 9.77
N GLU A 47 49.10 21.29 10.32
CA GLU A 47 49.36 21.96 11.60
C GLU A 47 49.50 20.93 12.74
N ILE A 48 48.56 20.00 12.89
CA ILE A 48 48.60 18.98 13.95
C ILE A 48 49.87 18.12 13.88
N ILE A 49 50.21 17.61 12.69
CA ILE A 49 51.38 16.73 12.49
C ILE A 49 52.69 17.41 12.94
N ASN A 50 52.83 18.71 12.64
CA ASN A 50 54.06 19.47 12.94
C ASN A 50 54.09 20.07 14.35
N THR A 51 52.96 20.12 15.06
CA THR A 51 52.85 20.81 16.35
C THR A 51 52.74 19.87 17.54
N VAL A 52 52.37 18.61 17.33
CA VAL A 52 52.51 17.55 18.33
C VAL A 52 54.00 17.32 18.60
N ASP A 53 54.36 17.09 19.86
CA ASP A 53 55.74 16.83 20.28
C ASP A 53 55.89 15.38 20.79
N PRO A 54 56.77 14.55 20.19
CA PRO A 54 57.51 14.84 18.95
C PRO A 54 56.57 14.91 17.72
N PRO A 55 56.99 15.58 16.63
CA PRO A 55 56.22 15.63 15.39
C PRO A 55 55.89 14.23 14.87
N LEU A 56 54.67 14.05 14.37
CA LEU A 56 54.22 12.75 13.90
C LEU A 56 54.94 12.39 12.59
N SER A 57 55.57 11.22 12.53
CA SER A 57 56.25 10.71 11.32
C SER A 57 55.24 10.11 10.34
N VAL A 58 54.33 10.93 9.81
CA VAL A 58 53.28 10.53 8.86
C VAL A 58 52.92 11.70 7.95
N SER A 59 52.64 11.44 6.66
CA SER A 59 52.22 12.49 5.74
C SER A 59 50.73 12.80 5.84
N VAL A 60 50.35 14.03 5.50
CA VAL A 60 48.93 14.45 5.41
C VAL A 60 48.14 13.54 4.48
N ASP A 61 48.73 13.15 3.34
CA ASP A 61 48.08 12.27 2.36
C ASP A 61 47.85 10.87 2.95
N THR A 62 48.83 10.33 3.69
CA THR A 62 48.70 9.01 4.34
C THR A 62 47.53 9.02 5.34
N ILE A 63 47.44 10.05 6.18
CA ILE A 63 46.29 10.18 7.10
C ILE A 63 45.00 10.31 6.31
N ARG A 64 44.93 11.24 5.36
CA ARG A 64 43.65 11.60 4.71
C ARG A 64 43.09 10.50 3.82
N ASP A 65 43.96 9.74 3.17
CA ASP A 65 43.56 8.78 2.14
C ASP A 65 43.64 7.32 2.61
N MET A 66 44.39 7.01 3.68
CA MET A 66 44.54 5.62 4.17
C MET A 66 44.13 5.39 5.64
N CYS A 67 44.27 6.37 6.52
CA CYS A 67 44.15 6.15 7.98
C CYS A 67 43.27 7.20 8.69
N LEU A 68 42.33 7.83 7.98
CA LEU A 68 41.56 8.96 8.48
C LEU A 68 40.64 8.54 9.64
N HIS A 69 40.06 7.35 9.56
CA HIS A 69 39.19 6.82 10.61
C HIS A 69 40.02 6.38 11.82
N ILE A 70 41.15 5.69 11.62
CA ILE A 70 42.11 5.36 12.70
C ILE A 70 42.59 6.63 13.40
N PHE A 71 43.03 7.63 12.64
CA PHE A 71 43.47 8.93 13.15
C PHE A 71 42.37 9.58 14.01
N SER A 72 41.13 9.59 13.51
CA SER A 72 39.98 10.14 14.23
C SER A 72 39.71 9.42 15.55
N VAL A 73 39.79 8.08 15.58
CA VAL A 73 39.64 7.31 16.82
C VAL A 73 40.74 7.68 17.82
N LEU A 74 41.99 7.74 17.37
CA LEU A 74 43.14 8.05 18.22
C LEU A 74 43.05 9.46 18.81
N VAL A 75 42.61 10.45 18.03
CA VAL A 75 42.33 11.79 18.55
C VAL A 75 41.19 11.74 19.56
N PHE A 76 40.09 11.06 19.24
CA PHE A 76 38.90 10.99 20.11
C PHE A 76 39.21 10.40 21.49
N ILE A 77 40.07 9.39 21.57
CA ILE A 77 40.51 8.76 22.83
C ILE A 77 41.72 9.46 23.47
N GLY A 78 42.27 10.52 22.85
CA GLY A 78 43.42 11.26 23.37
C GLY A 78 44.76 10.54 23.25
N LYS A 79 44.89 9.57 22.32
CA LYS A 79 46.07 8.71 22.16
C LYS A 79 46.74 8.85 20.79
N LEU A 80 46.66 10.04 20.19
CA LEU A 80 47.18 10.36 18.84
C LEU A 80 48.64 9.92 18.61
N GLY A 81 49.51 10.00 19.62
CA GLY A 81 50.92 9.61 19.52
C GLY A 81 51.15 8.14 19.13
N ASN A 82 50.12 7.28 19.23
CA ASN A 82 50.21 5.85 18.89
C ASN A 82 49.92 5.55 17.41
N ILE A 83 49.75 6.55 16.54
CA ILE A 83 49.47 6.31 15.12
C ILE A 83 50.59 5.54 14.42
N SER A 84 51.86 5.72 14.84
CA SER A 84 53.00 4.99 14.29
C SER A 84 52.86 3.48 14.47
N LEU A 85 52.28 3.02 15.58
CA LEU A 85 52.05 1.60 15.85
C LEU A 85 51.18 0.95 14.76
N PHE A 86 50.13 1.65 14.31
CA PHE A 86 49.28 1.17 13.22
C PHE A 86 50.03 1.11 11.89
N LEU A 87 50.80 2.16 11.58
CA LEU A 87 51.57 2.27 10.34
C LEU A 87 52.68 1.22 10.26
N GLU A 88 53.40 0.97 11.35
CA GLU A 88 54.47 -0.04 11.45
C GLU A 88 53.97 -1.46 11.17
N LEU A 89 52.73 -1.77 11.57
CA LEU A 89 52.08 -3.05 11.28
C LEU A 89 51.31 -3.07 9.96
N GLY A 90 51.32 -1.98 9.18
CA GLY A 90 50.56 -1.85 7.94
C GLY A 90 49.04 -1.81 8.13
N ILE A 91 48.57 -1.56 9.35
CA ILE A 91 47.14 -1.48 9.68
C ILE A 91 46.63 -0.09 9.26
N ASN A 92 45.60 -0.08 8.41
CA ASN A 92 44.99 1.15 7.89
C ASN A 92 43.45 1.05 7.94
N ASP A 93 42.72 2.05 7.45
CA ASP A 93 41.25 2.09 7.55
C ASP A 93 40.57 0.88 6.89
N SER A 94 41.17 0.26 5.87
CA SER A 94 40.63 -0.96 5.25
C SER A 94 40.70 -2.20 6.18
N SER A 95 41.50 -2.12 7.24
CA SER A 95 41.59 -3.15 8.29
C SER A 95 40.50 -3.01 9.35
N LEU A 96 39.78 -1.88 9.39
CA LEU A 96 38.69 -1.67 10.35
C LEU A 96 37.43 -2.48 9.94
N PRO A 97 36.65 -2.98 10.92
CA PRO A 97 36.91 -2.95 12.35
C PRO A 97 37.94 -3.99 12.80
N LEU A 98 38.80 -3.63 13.75
CA LEU A 98 39.74 -4.57 14.40
C LEU A 98 38.99 -5.50 15.35
N GLY A 99 39.26 -6.81 15.22
CA GLY A 99 38.70 -7.84 16.10
C GLY A 99 39.43 -7.97 17.45
N GLY A 100 40.64 -7.43 17.53
CA GLY A 100 41.50 -7.43 18.71
C GLY A 100 42.73 -6.56 18.44
N LEU A 101 43.46 -6.22 19.49
CA LEU A 101 44.74 -5.51 19.37
C LEU A 101 45.88 -6.52 19.48
N PRO A 102 47.04 -6.24 18.87
CA PRO A 102 48.28 -6.97 19.16
C PRO A 102 48.55 -6.98 20.68
N ASP A 103 49.05 -8.11 21.20
CA ASP A 103 49.25 -8.30 22.66
C ASP A 103 50.11 -7.20 23.28
N GLN A 104 51.09 -6.71 22.53
CA GLN A 104 52.00 -5.61 22.88
C GLN A 104 51.31 -4.24 23.05
N TRP A 105 50.05 -4.09 22.65
CA TRP A 105 49.26 -2.85 22.80
C TRP A 105 48.18 -2.95 23.90
N ASN A 106 48.01 -4.13 24.51
CA ASN A 106 47.01 -4.36 25.56
C ASN A 106 47.22 -3.39 26.74
N GLY A 107 46.12 -2.82 27.24
CA GLY A 107 46.15 -1.79 28.28
C GLY A 107 46.45 -0.37 27.76
N CYS A 108 47.13 -0.25 26.61
CA CYS A 108 47.45 1.04 26.01
C CYS A 108 46.33 1.54 25.09
N LEU A 109 45.72 0.68 24.28
CA LEU A 109 44.73 1.07 23.26
C LEU A 109 43.37 0.41 23.42
N ASP A 110 43.05 -0.18 24.58
CA ASP A 110 41.79 -0.91 24.81
C ASP A 110 40.53 -0.09 24.43
N ASP A 111 40.53 1.20 24.74
CA ASP A 111 39.44 2.13 24.38
C ASP A 111 39.23 2.26 22.86
N PHE A 112 40.27 2.02 22.05
CA PHE A 112 40.19 2.04 20.59
C PHE A 112 39.18 1.00 20.10
N LEU A 113 39.23 -0.23 20.62
CA LEU A 113 38.30 -1.29 20.20
C LEU A 113 36.84 -0.97 20.53
N ALA A 114 36.61 -0.24 21.63
CA ALA A 114 35.29 0.19 22.04
C ALA A 114 34.79 1.38 21.21
N LYS A 115 35.68 2.31 20.84
CA LYS A 115 35.32 3.56 20.13
C LYS A 115 35.37 3.47 18.61
N GLN A 116 36.07 2.50 18.02
CA GLN A 116 36.20 2.40 16.55
C GLN A 116 34.85 2.41 15.83
N TRP A 117 33.83 1.76 16.38
CA TRP A 117 32.52 1.55 15.74
C TRP A 117 31.84 2.86 15.32
N GLN A 118 31.99 3.93 16.11
CA GLN A 118 31.40 5.25 15.78
C GLN A 118 32.10 5.93 14.58
N PHE A 119 33.26 5.42 14.17
CA PHE A 119 34.05 5.92 13.04
C PHE A 119 34.22 4.88 11.93
N CYS A 120 33.64 3.68 12.04
CA CYS A 120 33.66 2.69 10.96
C CYS A 120 32.25 2.12 10.67
N PRO A 121 31.27 2.98 10.36
CA PRO A 121 29.94 2.51 9.97
C PRO A 121 30.02 1.64 8.69
N TRP A 122 29.03 0.78 8.52
CA TRP A 122 29.00 -0.19 7.43
C TRP A 122 28.88 0.51 6.08
N VAL A 123 29.75 0.15 5.14
CA VAL A 123 29.68 0.57 3.75
C VAL A 123 28.96 -0.51 2.96
N PHE A 124 27.85 -0.15 2.31
CA PHE A 124 27.08 -1.06 1.45
C PHE A 124 27.85 -1.26 0.13
N PRO A 125 28.54 -2.41 -0.06
CA PRO A 125 29.41 -2.60 -1.20
C PRO A 125 28.60 -2.93 -2.44
N ARG A 126 29.12 -2.53 -3.61
CA ARG A 126 28.60 -2.94 -4.92
C ARG A 126 29.03 -4.38 -5.20
N LEU A 127 28.31 -5.34 -4.62
CA LEU A 127 28.27 -6.77 -4.94
C LEU A 127 29.58 -7.57 -4.84
N GLY A 128 29.44 -8.88 -4.57
CA GLY A 128 30.55 -9.84 -4.63
C GLY A 128 30.53 -10.91 -3.55
N SER A 129 29.75 -10.74 -2.48
CA SER A 129 29.55 -11.81 -1.50
C SER A 129 28.23 -11.64 -0.78
N ASP A 130 27.33 -12.60 -1.01
CA ASP A 130 26.11 -12.80 -0.27
C ASP A 130 26.37 -13.54 1.04
N ARG A 131 25.67 -13.11 2.10
CA ARG A 131 25.75 -13.67 3.46
C ARG A 131 27.02 -13.27 4.24
N ARG A 132 27.41 -12.00 4.16
CA ARG A 132 28.50 -11.46 4.99
C ARG A 132 28.18 -11.58 6.48
N LYS A 133 29.20 -11.82 7.30
CA LYS A 133 29.06 -11.92 8.75
C LYS A 133 29.54 -10.62 9.39
N LEU A 134 28.64 -9.92 10.07
CA LEU A 134 28.92 -8.69 10.78
C LEU A 134 29.01 -8.96 12.29
N LYS A 135 29.89 -8.20 12.98
CA LYS A 135 29.92 -8.13 14.44
C LYS A 135 28.69 -7.39 14.95
N LYS A 136 28.14 -7.76 16.12
CA LYS A 136 26.92 -7.11 16.65
C LYS A 136 27.04 -5.60 16.85
N GLN A 137 28.26 -5.09 17.04
CA GLN A 137 28.56 -3.67 17.22
C GLN A 137 28.58 -2.88 15.90
N GLN A 138 28.67 -3.56 14.74
CA GLN A 138 28.74 -2.91 13.44
C GLN A 138 27.49 -2.04 13.23
N ILE A 139 27.70 -0.73 13.13
CA ILE A 139 26.65 0.26 12.92
C ILE A 139 26.29 0.29 11.43
N LEU A 140 25.01 0.13 11.12
CA LEU A 140 24.44 0.41 9.80
C LEU A 140 24.02 1.89 9.75
N PRO A 141 24.53 2.67 8.78
CA PRO A 141 24.15 4.07 8.62
C PRO A 141 22.78 4.18 7.94
N ILE A 142 21.73 3.88 8.70
CA ILE A 142 20.36 3.74 8.22
C ILE A 142 19.34 4.38 9.16
N GLN A 143 18.16 4.67 8.61
CA GLN A 143 16.96 5.05 9.36
C GLN A 143 15.80 4.14 8.94
N TYR A 144 15.12 3.54 9.93
CA TYR A 144 13.87 2.82 9.68
C TYR A 144 12.73 3.82 9.46
N LYS A 145 11.98 3.67 8.36
CA LYS A 145 10.65 4.26 8.27
C LYS A 145 9.72 3.37 9.12
N GLY A 146 8.90 3.97 9.97
CA GLY A 146 8.09 3.29 11.00
C GLY A 146 7.29 2.07 10.48
N PRO A 147 6.70 1.26 11.37
CA PRO A 147 6.20 -0.08 11.02
C PRO A 147 5.24 -0.03 9.82
N VAL A 148 5.70 -0.52 8.67
CA VAL A 148 4.87 -0.66 7.47
C VAL A 148 4.10 -1.96 7.62
N VAL A 149 2.91 -1.89 8.22
CA VAL A 149 1.98 -3.03 8.25
C VAL A 149 1.21 -3.01 6.92
N ARG A 150 1.63 -3.84 5.97
CA ARG A 150 0.90 -4.14 4.73
C ARG A 150 0.50 -5.62 4.75
N GLU A 151 -0.72 -5.94 4.30
CA GLU A 151 -1.17 -7.33 4.18
C GLU A 151 -0.22 -8.14 3.30
N GLY A 152 0.14 -9.34 3.72
CA GLY A 152 1.08 -10.21 3.00
C GLY A 152 2.57 -9.91 3.20
N TRP A 153 2.94 -8.77 3.81
CA TRP A 153 4.35 -8.41 4.01
C TRP A 153 4.97 -9.06 5.26
N ASN A 154 4.18 -9.51 6.22
CA ASN A 154 4.71 -10.15 7.44
C ASN A 154 4.39 -11.64 7.45
N SER A 155 5.44 -12.45 7.25
CA SER A 155 5.44 -13.86 7.62
C SER A 155 5.81 -13.97 9.12
N PRO A 156 5.28 -14.95 9.87
CA PRO A 156 5.78 -15.24 11.23
C PRO A 156 7.31 -15.45 11.28
N ALA A 157 7.91 -15.85 10.16
CA ALA A 157 9.33 -16.15 10.05
C ALA A 157 10.22 -14.95 9.64
N ALA A 158 9.65 -13.90 9.03
CA ALA A 158 10.42 -12.77 8.50
C ALA A 158 9.66 -11.44 8.64
N GLY A 159 10.31 -10.44 9.21
CA GLY A 159 9.79 -9.08 9.28
C GLY A 159 10.28 -8.22 8.11
N ILE A 160 9.41 -7.38 7.57
CA ILE A 160 9.78 -6.42 6.52
C ILE A 160 9.89 -5.01 7.11
N GLN A 161 10.93 -4.27 6.73
CA GLN A 161 11.16 -2.88 7.15
C GLN A 161 11.61 -2.03 5.96
N VAL A 162 11.02 -0.86 5.79
CA VAL A 162 11.50 0.12 4.80
C VAL A 162 12.62 0.95 5.44
N VAL A 163 13.73 1.09 4.74
CA VAL A 163 14.97 1.64 5.26
C VAL A 163 15.49 2.73 4.34
N ASN A 164 15.83 3.88 4.92
CA ASN A 164 16.63 4.91 4.28
C ASN A 164 18.10 4.70 4.64
N ILE A 165 18.95 4.46 3.65
CA ILE A 165 20.41 4.49 3.77
C ILE A 165 20.87 5.94 3.76
N ASP A 166 21.85 6.27 4.61
CA ASP A 166 22.50 7.58 4.63
C ASP A 166 23.13 7.91 3.25
N ASP A 167 22.99 9.16 2.81
CA ASP A 167 23.43 9.63 1.49
C ASP A 167 24.95 9.42 1.25
N ASP A 168 25.78 9.44 2.30
CA ASP A 168 27.22 9.16 2.20
C ASP A 168 27.52 7.66 1.90
N TYR A 169 26.54 6.79 2.06
CA TYR A 169 26.68 5.32 1.97
C TYR A 169 25.79 4.67 0.90
N CYS A 170 24.98 5.45 0.16
CA CYS A 170 24.04 4.96 -0.85
C CYS A 170 24.57 5.03 -2.30
N GLN A 171 25.89 5.08 -2.51
CA GLN A 171 26.46 5.18 -3.86
C GLN A 171 26.22 3.93 -4.73
N SER A 172 26.11 2.78 -4.08
CA SER A 172 26.05 1.45 -4.70
C SER A 172 24.68 0.79 -4.57
N VAL A 173 23.81 1.36 -3.75
CA VAL A 173 22.49 0.83 -3.37
C VAL A 173 21.56 2.03 -3.28
N PRO A 174 20.32 1.98 -3.80
CA PRO A 174 19.39 3.09 -3.70
C PRO A 174 19.24 3.60 -2.25
N ARG A 175 18.97 4.90 -2.11
CA ARG A 175 18.74 5.51 -0.79
C ARG A 175 17.62 4.81 -0.03
N GLU A 176 16.54 4.42 -0.70
CA GLU A 176 15.40 3.78 -0.08
C GLU A 176 15.32 2.31 -0.53
N VAL A 177 15.33 1.40 0.45
CA VAL A 177 15.34 -0.05 0.24
C VAL A 177 14.42 -0.73 1.24
N VAL A 178 14.20 -2.03 1.01
CA VAL A 178 13.52 -2.91 1.95
C VAL A 178 14.52 -3.83 2.61
N PHE A 179 14.47 -3.94 3.93
CA PHE A 179 15.13 -4.98 4.69
C PHE A 179 14.14 -6.09 5.00
N LYS A 180 14.41 -7.28 4.48
CA LYS A 180 13.74 -8.52 4.92
C LYS A 180 14.58 -9.17 6.01
N ILE A 181 14.02 -9.19 7.22
CA ILE A 181 14.73 -9.48 8.46
C ILE A 181 14.26 -10.81 9.02
N TYR A 182 15.19 -11.76 9.09
CA TYR A 182 15.02 -13.05 9.73
C TYR A 182 15.66 -13.02 11.11
N LYS A 183 14.91 -13.38 12.15
CA LYS A 183 15.41 -13.48 13.54
C LYS A 183 15.30 -14.91 14.03
N GLY A 184 16.20 -15.31 14.92
CA GLY A 184 16.20 -16.65 15.54
C GLY A 184 16.99 -17.70 14.76
N VAL A 185 17.16 -18.88 15.37
CA VAL A 185 17.96 -19.97 14.80
C VAL A 185 17.18 -20.68 13.70
N ASP A 186 15.87 -20.87 13.91
CA ASP A 186 15.00 -21.67 13.03
C ASP A 186 14.81 -21.03 11.65
N THR A 187 14.97 -19.71 11.52
CA THR A 187 14.78 -18.97 10.26
C THR A 187 16.00 -19.00 9.34
N ARG A 188 17.11 -19.63 9.77
CA ARG A 188 18.38 -19.65 9.01
C ARG A 188 18.25 -20.32 7.64
N HIS A 189 17.48 -21.40 7.55
CA HIS A 189 17.31 -22.15 6.30
C HIS A 189 16.52 -21.33 5.27
N LEU A 190 15.45 -20.64 5.69
CA LEU A 190 14.67 -19.72 4.86
C LEU A 190 15.53 -18.58 4.31
N TYR A 191 16.28 -17.90 5.19
CA TYR A 191 17.22 -16.87 4.78
C TYR A 191 18.24 -17.39 3.76
N ARG A 192 18.84 -18.56 4.03
CA ARG A 192 19.87 -19.13 3.15
C ARG A 192 19.31 -19.44 1.77
N ARG A 193 18.13 -20.03 1.71
CA ARG A 193 17.42 -20.38 0.49
C ARG A 193 17.14 -19.12 -0.34
N GLU A 194 16.47 -18.13 0.25
CA GLU A 194 16.13 -16.89 -0.47
C GLU A 194 17.38 -16.10 -0.90
N ALA A 195 18.36 -15.93 0.00
CA ALA A 195 19.61 -15.24 -0.34
C ALA A 195 20.35 -15.96 -1.47
N GLU A 196 20.32 -17.30 -1.51
CA GLU A 196 20.95 -18.11 -2.55
C GLU A 196 20.26 -17.99 -3.90
N VAL A 197 18.93 -17.85 -3.95
CA VAL A 197 18.21 -17.51 -5.20
C VAL A 197 18.70 -16.18 -5.74
N TYR A 198 18.69 -15.12 -4.92
CA TYR A 198 19.11 -13.79 -5.35
C TYR A 198 20.58 -13.71 -5.75
N THR A 199 21.47 -14.41 -5.03
CA THR A 199 22.90 -14.50 -5.36
C THR A 199 23.11 -14.97 -6.80
N ARG A 200 22.25 -15.88 -7.27
CA ARG A 200 22.45 -16.64 -8.51
C ARG A 200 21.71 -16.06 -9.69
N LEU A 201 20.57 -15.41 -9.46
CA LEU A 201 19.85 -14.66 -10.48
C LEU A 201 20.61 -13.41 -10.94
N GLY A 202 21.61 -12.95 -10.18
CA GLY A 202 22.40 -11.77 -10.50
C GLY A 202 21.62 -10.46 -10.31
N ILE A 203 22.23 -9.36 -10.75
CA ILE A 203 21.69 -8.01 -10.54
C ILE A 203 20.99 -7.59 -11.82
N PHE A 204 19.75 -7.11 -11.69
CA PHE A 204 18.88 -6.64 -12.78
C PHE A 204 18.22 -7.75 -13.59
N ASN A 205 17.00 -8.06 -13.14
CA ASN A 205 16.13 -8.97 -13.84
C ASN A 205 14.80 -8.26 -14.13
N GLU A 206 14.54 -8.01 -15.42
CA GLU A 206 13.17 -7.80 -15.85
C GLU A 206 12.32 -8.98 -15.35
N GLY A 207 11.25 -8.66 -14.60
CA GLY A 207 10.36 -9.64 -14.00
C GLY A 207 10.74 -10.19 -12.62
N ILE A 208 11.88 -9.82 -12.00
CA ILE A 208 12.23 -10.23 -10.61
C ILE A 208 12.76 -9.03 -9.80
N THR A 209 12.33 -8.89 -8.55
CA THR A 209 12.75 -7.81 -7.64
C THR A 209 14.27 -7.78 -7.47
N ASN A 210 14.88 -6.59 -7.54
CA ASN A 210 16.32 -6.48 -7.38
C ASN A 210 16.75 -6.74 -5.93
N CYS A 211 17.85 -7.48 -5.76
CA CYS A 211 18.53 -7.66 -4.48
C CYS A 211 19.88 -6.94 -4.49
N TYR A 212 20.14 -6.16 -3.45
CA TYR A 212 21.36 -5.37 -3.30
C TYR A 212 22.39 -6.06 -2.40
N GLY A 213 22.04 -7.20 -1.82
CA GLY A 213 22.94 -8.04 -1.04
C GLY A 213 22.29 -8.57 0.24
N SER A 214 23.06 -9.37 0.98
CA SER A 214 22.61 -9.99 2.22
C SER A 214 23.73 -10.11 3.25
N PHE A 215 23.38 -10.02 4.54
CA PHE A 215 24.31 -10.16 5.65
C PHE A 215 23.64 -10.74 6.90
N GLU A 216 24.43 -11.33 7.80
CA GLU A 216 23.98 -11.84 9.10
C GLU A 216 24.82 -11.27 10.24
N TYR A 217 24.20 -11.11 11.40
CA TYR A 217 24.82 -10.92 12.70
C TYR A 217 24.75 -12.26 13.46
N PRO A 218 25.79 -13.10 13.42
CA PRO A 218 25.74 -14.44 14.02
C PRO A 218 25.45 -14.40 15.52
N GLU A 219 26.00 -13.42 16.23
CA GLU A 219 25.84 -13.26 17.69
C GLU A 219 24.40 -12.97 18.12
N THR A 220 23.60 -12.33 17.24
CA THR A 220 22.20 -11.95 17.56
C THR A 220 21.19 -12.76 16.77
N ASN A 221 21.65 -13.75 15.99
CA ASN A 221 20.82 -14.56 15.08
C ASN A 221 19.91 -13.71 14.16
N LYS A 222 20.39 -12.53 13.76
CA LYS A 222 19.68 -11.62 12.85
C LYS A 222 20.26 -11.73 11.46
N ARG A 223 19.43 -11.88 10.43
CA ARG A 223 19.85 -11.98 9.03
C ARG A 223 19.00 -11.05 8.18
N ILE A 224 19.62 -10.38 7.23
CA ILE A 224 19.00 -9.32 6.46
C ILE A 224 19.28 -9.56 4.98
N ILE A 225 18.23 -9.47 4.17
CA ILE A 225 18.30 -9.37 2.71
C ILE A 225 17.85 -7.94 2.35
N ILE A 226 18.64 -7.25 1.53
CA ILE A 226 18.35 -5.89 1.08
C ILE A 226 17.71 -5.97 -0.30
N LEU A 227 16.47 -5.51 -0.41
CA LEU A 227 15.67 -5.60 -1.63
C LEU A 227 15.25 -4.21 -2.14
N GLU A 228 14.92 -4.15 -3.42
CA GLU A 228 14.25 -3.03 -4.06
C GLU A 228 12.92 -2.71 -3.37
N TYR A 229 12.64 -1.43 -3.16
CA TYR A 229 11.41 -1.01 -2.50
C TYR A 229 10.28 -0.73 -3.51
N ALA A 230 9.24 -1.56 -3.46
CA ALA A 230 8.02 -1.39 -4.23
C ALA A 230 7.03 -0.44 -3.53
N ARG A 231 7.12 0.86 -3.83
CA ARG A 231 6.21 1.88 -3.26
C ARG A 231 4.74 1.58 -3.53
N GLU A 232 4.45 1.11 -4.74
CA GLU A 232 3.09 0.82 -5.21
C GLU A 232 2.47 -0.42 -4.54
N GLY A 233 3.27 -1.21 -3.81
CA GLY A 233 2.84 -2.41 -3.10
C GLY A 233 2.91 -3.66 -3.95
N SER A 234 2.10 -4.65 -3.59
CA SER A 234 1.95 -5.91 -4.33
C SER A 234 0.85 -5.80 -5.40
N LEU A 235 0.75 -6.79 -6.29
CA LEU A 235 -0.36 -6.90 -7.24
C LEU A 235 -1.69 -7.08 -6.51
N LEU A 236 -1.68 -7.70 -5.33
CA LEU A 236 -2.85 -7.75 -4.45
C LEU A 236 -3.29 -6.34 -3.99
N ASP A 237 -2.35 -5.46 -3.66
CA ASP A 237 -2.66 -4.05 -3.35
C ASP A 237 -3.10 -3.29 -4.60
N PHE A 238 -2.53 -3.63 -5.75
CA PHE A 238 -2.89 -3.04 -7.04
C PHE A 238 -4.34 -3.36 -7.43
N PHE A 239 -4.85 -4.54 -7.11
CA PHE A 239 -6.27 -4.89 -7.31
C PHE A 239 -7.25 -4.02 -6.52
N LYS A 240 -6.78 -3.31 -5.48
CA LYS A 240 -7.60 -2.36 -4.72
C LYS A 240 -7.79 -1.02 -5.46
N ARG A 241 -7.05 -0.79 -6.56
CA ARG A 241 -7.14 0.43 -7.39
C ARG A 241 -8.26 0.34 -8.40
N THR A 242 -8.60 1.48 -9.00
CA THR A 242 -9.48 1.55 -10.17
C THR A 242 -8.88 0.73 -11.31
N ARG A 243 -9.72 0.01 -12.06
CA ARG A 243 -9.33 -0.73 -13.26
C ARG A 243 -9.07 0.21 -14.45
N PRO A 244 -8.30 -0.21 -15.46
CA PRO A 244 -8.12 0.57 -16.68
C PRO A 244 -9.45 0.97 -17.33
N GLY A 245 -9.57 2.25 -17.69
CA GLY A 245 -10.76 2.79 -18.34
C GLY A 245 -10.69 2.79 -19.87
N ASN A 246 -9.52 2.49 -20.45
CA ASN A 246 -9.27 2.49 -21.90
C ASN A 246 -8.43 1.27 -22.31
N SER A 247 -8.49 0.92 -23.60
CA SER A 247 -7.81 -0.26 -24.16
C SER A 247 -6.28 -0.14 -24.14
N ARG A 248 -5.74 1.07 -24.29
CA ARG A 248 -4.28 1.30 -24.34
C ARG A 248 -3.61 0.97 -23.01
N ASP A 249 -4.19 1.42 -21.90
CA ASP A 249 -3.70 1.09 -20.56
C ASP A 249 -3.83 -0.41 -20.28
N LEU A 250 -4.90 -1.05 -20.75
CA LEU A 250 -5.09 -2.48 -20.61
C LEU A 250 -4.05 -3.29 -21.40
N GLU A 251 -3.79 -2.92 -22.65
CA GLU A 251 -2.74 -3.49 -23.50
C GLU A 251 -1.37 -3.35 -22.84
N LEU A 252 -1.05 -2.15 -22.36
CA LEU A 252 0.20 -1.87 -21.65
C LEU A 252 0.35 -2.78 -20.42
N LEU A 253 -0.69 -2.93 -19.60
CA LEU A 253 -0.60 -3.78 -18.41
C LEU A 253 -0.38 -5.25 -18.74
N TRP A 254 -1.03 -5.77 -19.80
CA TRP A 254 -0.80 -7.14 -20.24
C TRP A 254 0.63 -7.35 -20.75
N ASP A 255 1.15 -6.42 -21.55
CA ASP A 255 2.53 -6.46 -22.02
C ASP A 255 3.52 -6.51 -20.84
N ARG A 256 3.27 -5.70 -19.80
CA ARG A 256 4.10 -5.64 -18.59
C ARG A 256 3.95 -6.88 -17.71
N LEU A 257 2.75 -7.43 -17.58
CA LEU A 257 2.52 -8.69 -16.83
C LEU A 257 3.23 -9.86 -17.49
N LEU A 258 3.23 -9.93 -18.83
CA LEU A 258 3.90 -11.00 -19.57
C LEU A 258 5.42 -11.04 -19.35
N LEU A 259 6.05 -9.96 -18.85
CA LEU A 259 7.46 -9.96 -18.44
C LEU A 259 7.73 -10.85 -17.22
N LEU A 260 6.71 -11.23 -16.44
CA LEU A 260 6.86 -12.23 -15.38
C LEU A 260 7.32 -13.59 -15.94
N LEU A 261 7.01 -13.90 -17.21
CA LEU A 261 7.51 -15.10 -17.90
C LEU A 261 9.03 -15.05 -18.12
N ASP A 262 9.62 -13.86 -18.30
CA ASP A 262 11.08 -13.72 -18.39
C ASP A 262 11.74 -14.01 -17.04
N GLY A 263 11.12 -13.52 -15.96
CA GLY A 263 11.53 -13.82 -14.59
C GLY A 263 11.50 -15.32 -14.30
N LEU A 264 10.41 -16.01 -14.66
CA LEU A 264 10.33 -17.46 -14.52
C LEU A 264 11.32 -18.20 -15.39
N TYR A 265 11.51 -17.78 -16.64
CA TYR A 265 12.50 -18.41 -17.52
C TYR A 265 13.90 -18.37 -16.90
N LYS A 266 14.31 -17.22 -16.35
CA LYS A 266 15.60 -17.08 -15.66
C LYS A 266 15.71 -17.93 -14.39
N LEU A 267 14.64 -18.05 -13.63
CA LEU A 267 14.61 -18.90 -12.44
C LEU A 267 14.69 -20.40 -12.81
N HIS A 268 13.97 -20.81 -13.85
CA HIS A 268 13.84 -22.21 -14.24
C HIS A 268 15.05 -22.73 -15.01
N ASN A 269 15.73 -21.84 -15.75
CA ASN A 269 16.83 -22.20 -16.65
C ASN A 269 18.16 -21.66 -16.14
N PRO A 270 18.97 -22.51 -15.48
CA PRO A 270 20.31 -22.12 -15.09
C PRO A 270 21.21 -21.85 -16.29
N ASP A 271 22.08 -20.85 -16.17
CA ASP A 271 23.18 -20.62 -17.10
C ASP A 271 24.15 -21.81 -17.03
N LYS A 272 24.22 -22.57 -18.13
CA LYS A 272 25.07 -23.76 -18.26
C LYS A 272 26.57 -23.43 -18.18
N ASN A 273 26.96 -22.18 -18.41
CA ASN A 273 28.35 -21.73 -18.35
C ASN A 273 28.77 -21.23 -16.96
N ASP A 274 27.82 -21.04 -16.03
CA ASP A 274 28.13 -20.75 -14.63
C ASP A 274 27.90 -22.01 -13.78
N SER A 275 29.00 -22.61 -13.32
CA SER A 275 28.98 -23.76 -12.39
C SER A 275 28.22 -23.50 -11.07
N ARG A 276 27.88 -22.24 -10.77
CA ARG A 276 27.05 -21.84 -9.63
C ARG A 276 25.55 -21.76 -9.98
N SER A 277 25.18 -21.89 -11.24
CA SER A 277 23.80 -21.78 -11.68
C SER A 277 22.97 -23.01 -11.29
N VAL A 278 21.71 -22.78 -10.93
CA VAL A 278 20.74 -23.77 -10.46
C VAL A 278 19.38 -23.45 -11.03
N SER A 279 18.63 -24.51 -11.30
CA SER A 279 17.20 -24.37 -11.60
C SER A 279 16.45 -24.21 -10.29
N GLY A 280 15.49 -23.30 -10.28
CA GLY A 280 14.58 -23.10 -9.16
C GLY A 280 13.12 -23.24 -9.57
N ILE A 281 12.29 -23.59 -8.59
CA ILE A 281 10.84 -23.42 -8.69
C ILE A 281 10.41 -22.46 -7.59
N HIS A 282 9.62 -21.45 -7.93
CA HIS A 282 9.20 -20.42 -6.99
C HIS A 282 8.22 -20.97 -5.94
N HIS A 283 7.25 -21.80 -6.35
CA HIS A 283 6.23 -22.47 -5.52
C HIS A 283 5.24 -21.56 -4.77
N ASP A 284 5.42 -20.25 -4.81
CA ASP A 284 4.57 -19.31 -4.08
C ASP A 284 4.18 -18.09 -4.91
N ILE A 285 3.90 -18.31 -6.19
CA ILE A 285 3.40 -17.26 -7.07
C ILE A 285 1.94 -17.02 -6.73
N GLN A 286 1.67 -15.79 -6.28
CA GLN A 286 0.34 -15.28 -5.93
C GLN A 286 0.39 -13.74 -6.01
N PRO A 287 -0.75 -13.04 -6.04
CA PRO A 287 -0.76 -11.59 -6.19
C PRO A 287 0.01 -10.84 -5.08
N ALA A 288 0.11 -11.41 -3.87
CA ALA A 288 0.88 -10.81 -2.77
C ALA A 288 2.40 -10.83 -3.00
N ASN A 289 2.90 -11.79 -3.80
CA ASN A 289 4.33 -12.00 -4.09
C ASN A 289 4.75 -11.47 -5.47
N ILE A 290 3.88 -10.68 -6.12
CA ILE A 290 4.22 -9.92 -7.32
C ILE A 290 4.23 -8.45 -6.92
N LEU A 291 5.38 -7.80 -6.97
CA LEU A 291 5.53 -6.40 -6.59
C LEU A 291 5.32 -5.48 -7.78
N VAL A 292 4.72 -4.32 -7.52
CA VAL A 292 4.42 -3.28 -8.52
C VAL A 292 5.39 -2.12 -8.35
N PHE A 293 5.98 -1.68 -9.45
CA PHE A 293 6.91 -0.55 -9.50
C PHE A 293 6.37 0.50 -10.44
N ARG A 294 6.47 1.77 -10.04
CA ARG A 294 6.10 2.90 -10.87
C ARG A 294 7.15 3.08 -11.97
N GLU A 295 6.69 3.22 -13.21
CA GLU A 295 7.52 3.59 -14.35
C GLU A 295 7.30 5.07 -14.70
N GLU A 296 8.24 5.64 -15.47
CA GLU A 296 8.07 6.98 -16.01
C GLU A 296 6.94 7.01 -17.04
N GLY A 297 5.95 7.88 -16.83
CA GLY A 297 4.82 8.03 -17.73
C GLY A 297 3.64 8.80 -17.13
N ALA A 298 2.69 9.17 -17.99
CA ALA A 298 1.55 10.01 -17.66
C ALA A 298 0.33 9.21 -17.14
N SER A 299 0.25 7.91 -17.44
CA SER A 299 -0.84 7.03 -17.02
C SER A 299 -0.62 6.50 -15.60
N ASN A 300 -1.69 6.30 -14.83
CA ASN A 300 -1.61 5.62 -13.54
C ASN A 300 -1.22 4.13 -13.67
N TYR A 301 -1.22 3.60 -14.91
CA TYR A 301 -0.87 2.22 -15.25
C TYR A 301 0.52 2.09 -15.89
N ASP A 302 1.30 3.17 -15.96
CA ASP A 302 2.74 3.11 -16.23
C ASP A 302 3.45 2.46 -15.04
N VAL A 303 3.40 1.13 -15.00
CA VAL A 303 3.97 0.29 -13.95
C VAL A 303 4.64 -0.95 -14.53
N SER A 304 5.56 -1.53 -13.77
CA SER A 304 6.14 -2.85 -14.04
C SER A 304 5.87 -3.83 -12.89
N PHE A 305 5.82 -5.12 -13.22
CA PHE A 305 5.54 -6.21 -12.30
C PHE A 305 6.78 -7.09 -12.15
N LYS A 306 7.14 -7.42 -10.91
CA LYS A 306 8.28 -8.30 -10.63
C LYS A 306 7.95 -9.34 -9.56
N LEU A 307 8.41 -10.57 -9.76
CA LEU A 307 8.34 -11.65 -8.78
C LEU A 307 9.21 -11.33 -7.56
N ALA A 308 8.69 -11.62 -6.38
CA ALA A 308 9.33 -11.45 -5.10
C ALA A 308 9.05 -12.63 -4.17
N ASP A 309 9.78 -12.68 -3.05
CA ASP A 309 9.66 -13.71 -2.01
C ASP A 309 10.01 -15.13 -2.47
N PHE A 310 11.30 -15.45 -2.39
CA PHE A 310 11.82 -16.79 -2.71
C PHE A 310 12.01 -17.64 -1.45
N GLY A 311 11.34 -17.32 -0.33
CA GLY A 311 11.47 -18.05 0.93
C GLY A 311 11.05 -19.53 0.83
N LEU A 312 10.11 -19.84 -0.07
CA LEU A 312 9.62 -21.19 -0.32
C LEU A 312 10.21 -21.85 -1.57
N ALA A 313 11.10 -21.15 -2.29
CA ALA A 313 11.63 -21.63 -3.56
C ALA A 313 12.49 -22.90 -3.39
N GLU A 314 12.28 -23.89 -4.24
CA GLU A 314 13.14 -25.08 -4.28
C GLU A 314 14.26 -24.89 -5.29
N ILE A 315 15.49 -25.23 -4.91
CA ILE A 315 16.69 -25.01 -5.71
C ILE A 315 17.42 -26.32 -5.91
N VAL A 316 17.72 -26.68 -7.15
CA VAL A 316 18.43 -27.93 -7.47
C VAL A 316 19.65 -27.70 -8.34
N ARG A 317 20.76 -28.34 -7.94
CA ARG A 317 22.01 -28.43 -8.71
C ARG A 317 21.80 -29.34 -9.92
N ASN A 318 22.22 -28.87 -11.09
CA ASN A 318 22.07 -29.58 -12.37
C ASN A 318 20.60 -29.82 -12.78
N GLY A 319 19.71 -28.88 -12.45
CA GLY A 319 18.33 -28.86 -12.96
C GLY A 319 18.20 -28.18 -14.34
N GLY A 320 16.96 -27.94 -14.74
CA GLY A 320 16.59 -27.22 -15.97
C GLY A 320 15.12 -27.43 -16.30
N GLU A 321 14.59 -26.69 -17.27
CA GLU A 321 13.22 -26.92 -17.77
C GLU A 321 13.01 -28.40 -18.13
N GLY A 322 11.91 -28.98 -17.65
CA GLY A 322 11.62 -30.40 -17.86
C GLY A 322 12.02 -31.32 -16.69
N VAL A 323 12.96 -30.90 -15.84
CA VAL A 323 13.43 -31.71 -14.69
C VAL A 323 12.41 -31.66 -13.55
N THR A 324 12.21 -32.79 -12.87
CA THR A 324 11.41 -32.84 -11.65
C THR A 324 12.32 -32.75 -10.42
N VAL A 325 11.92 -31.94 -9.43
CA VAL A 325 12.68 -31.69 -8.21
C VAL A 325 11.89 -32.15 -6.99
N PRO A 326 12.54 -32.70 -5.95
CA PRO A 326 11.86 -32.99 -4.69
C PRO A 326 11.37 -31.69 -4.06
N ILE A 327 10.23 -31.74 -3.39
CA ILE A 327 9.62 -30.58 -2.73
C ILE A 327 9.50 -30.83 -1.24
N ASP A 328 9.88 -29.84 -0.44
CA ASP A 328 9.71 -29.88 1.02
C ASP A 328 8.59 -28.94 1.50
N ASN A 329 7.96 -28.19 0.59
CA ASN A 329 6.95 -27.18 0.87
C ASN A 329 5.64 -27.42 0.11
N GLU A 330 4.50 -27.04 0.71
CA GLU A 330 3.16 -27.14 0.10
C GLU A 330 2.75 -25.88 -0.70
N GLY A 331 3.61 -24.86 -0.80
CA GLY A 331 3.30 -23.59 -1.48
C GLY A 331 2.09 -22.87 -0.90
N ASN A 332 1.44 -22.01 -1.70
CA ASN A 332 0.15 -21.42 -1.34
C ASN A 332 -1.02 -22.26 -1.86
N ARG A 333 -2.04 -22.48 -1.03
CA ARG A 333 -3.14 -23.38 -1.38
C ARG A 333 -4.02 -22.89 -2.53
N MET A 334 -4.15 -21.57 -2.74
CA MET A 334 -5.14 -21.03 -3.68
C MET A 334 -4.67 -21.03 -5.13
N TYR A 335 -3.41 -20.70 -5.40
CA TYR A 335 -2.87 -20.53 -6.74
C TYR A 335 -2.05 -21.74 -7.22
N SER A 336 -1.69 -22.68 -6.33
CA SER A 336 -0.88 -23.85 -6.71
C SER A 336 -1.53 -24.75 -7.76
N ALA A 337 -0.66 -25.47 -8.47
CA ALA A 337 -1.02 -26.46 -9.49
C ALA A 337 -1.59 -27.75 -8.87
N PRO A 338 -2.48 -28.46 -9.59
CA PRO A 338 -3.07 -29.71 -9.07
C PRO A 338 -2.03 -30.79 -8.79
N GLU A 339 -0.94 -30.85 -9.57
CA GLU A 339 0.14 -31.82 -9.36
C GLU A 339 1.10 -31.44 -8.23
N ALA A 340 1.09 -30.18 -7.77
CA ALA A 340 1.86 -29.75 -6.60
C ALA A 340 1.26 -30.25 -5.28
N TYR A 341 0.08 -30.86 -5.37
CA TYR A 341 -0.72 -31.24 -4.23
C TYR A 341 -0.68 -32.75 -3.94
N SER A 342 -0.70 -33.07 -2.65
CA SER A 342 -0.82 -34.41 -2.11
C SER A 342 -2.28 -34.83 -2.04
N ASN A 343 -2.84 -35.27 -3.17
CA ASN A 343 -4.21 -35.80 -3.27
C ASN A 343 -4.45 -37.05 -2.40
N PHE A 344 -3.39 -37.77 -2.00
CA PHE A 344 -3.48 -38.99 -1.19
C PHE A 344 -2.63 -38.91 0.07
N GLU A 345 -3.01 -39.64 1.14
CA GLU A 345 -2.26 -39.68 2.42
C GLU A 345 -0.78 -39.99 2.24
N ILE A 346 -0.44 -40.97 1.40
CA ILE A 346 0.95 -41.34 1.11
C ILE A 346 1.76 -40.20 0.48
N GLN A 347 1.12 -39.32 -0.28
CA GLN A 347 1.79 -38.16 -0.87
C GLN A 347 2.05 -37.07 0.18
N ARG A 348 1.44 -37.14 1.37
CA ARG A 348 1.76 -36.28 2.51
C ARG A 348 2.98 -36.79 3.27
N GLU A 349 3.22 -38.10 3.23
CA GLU A 349 4.41 -38.75 3.81
C GLU A 349 5.62 -38.67 2.87
N VAL A 350 5.39 -38.91 1.57
CA VAL A 350 6.42 -38.88 0.53
C VAL A 350 5.97 -37.92 -0.57
N ARG A 351 6.58 -36.73 -0.58
CA ARG A 351 6.18 -35.66 -1.50
C ARG A 351 6.53 -35.98 -2.96
N PRO A 352 5.68 -35.55 -3.92
CA PRO A 352 5.94 -35.73 -5.33
C PRO A 352 7.13 -34.88 -5.79
N HIS A 353 7.81 -35.33 -6.85
CA HIS A 353 8.78 -34.48 -7.53
C HIS A 353 8.05 -33.59 -8.54
N LEU A 354 8.29 -32.28 -8.51
CA LEU A 354 7.60 -31.31 -9.35
C LEU A 354 8.48 -30.75 -10.45
N ASN A 355 7.87 -30.50 -11.60
CA ASN A 355 8.48 -29.77 -12.69
C ASN A 355 8.17 -28.27 -12.55
N SER A 356 9.08 -27.39 -12.98
CA SER A 356 8.92 -25.93 -12.90
C SER A 356 7.65 -25.38 -13.57
N VAL A 357 7.00 -26.14 -14.47
CA VAL A 357 5.68 -25.79 -15.04
C VAL A 357 4.58 -25.57 -13.98
N VAL A 358 4.75 -25.99 -12.72
CA VAL A 358 3.81 -25.65 -11.63
C VAL A 358 3.73 -24.14 -11.37
N ASP A 359 4.82 -23.41 -11.59
CA ASP A 359 4.83 -21.95 -11.51
C ASP A 359 4.00 -21.32 -12.64
N LEU A 360 3.94 -21.96 -13.81
CA LEU A 360 3.16 -21.49 -14.96
C LEU A 360 1.66 -21.66 -14.75
N TRP A 361 1.25 -22.70 -14.01
CA TRP A 361 -0.13 -22.79 -13.53
C TRP A 361 -0.45 -21.65 -12.58
N SER A 362 0.41 -21.43 -11.58
CA SER A 362 0.23 -20.40 -10.56
C SER A 362 0.15 -19.01 -11.18
N LEU A 363 0.99 -18.73 -12.17
CA LEU A 363 0.91 -17.50 -12.96
C LEU A 363 -0.36 -17.43 -13.81
N GLY A 364 -0.82 -18.54 -14.39
CA GLY A 364 -2.12 -18.61 -15.10
C GLY A 364 -3.32 -18.30 -14.20
N ALA A 365 -3.28 -18.77 -12.94
CA ALA A 365 -4.25 -18.47 -11.91
C ALA A 365 -4.24 -16.97 -11.55
N VAL A 366 -3.04 -16.36 -11.38
CA VAL A 366 -2.89 -14.91 -11.21
C VAL A 366 -3.43 -14.14 -12.41
N TYR A 367 -3.10 -14.54 -13.64
CA TYR A 367 -3.61 -13.91 -14.86
C TYR A 367 -5.13 -14.03 -14.98
N SER A 368 -5.73 -15.14 -14.52
CA SER A 368 -7.18 -15.30 -14.45
C SER A 368 -7.81 -14.28 -13.48
N ASP A 369 -7.24 -14.10 -12.29
CA ASP A 369 -7.70 -13.08 -11.34
C ASP A 369 -7.49 -11.65 -11.85
N PHE A 370 -6.37 -11.38 -12.53
CA PHE A 370 -6.11 -10.09 -13.16
C PHE A 370 -7.11 -9.80 -14.28
N LEU A 371 -7.41 -10.77 -15.14
CA LEU A 371 -8.41 -10.63 -16.22
C LEU A 371 -9.79 -10.27 -15.66
N VAL A 372 -10.23 -10.95 -14.61
CA VAL A 372 -11.53 -10.66 -13.98
C VAL A 372 -11.54 -9.27 -13.37
N TRP A 373 -10.46 -8.88 -12.68
CA TRP A 373 -10.32 -7.54 -12.11
C TRP A 373 -10.28 -6.45 -13.19
N SER A 374 -9.56 -6.66 -14.29
CA SER A 374 -9.39 -5.65 -15.33
C SER A 374 -10.70 -5.33 -16.06
N ILE A 375 -11.64 -6.28 -16.10
CA ILE A 375 -12.97 -6.09 -16.70
C ILE A 375 -13.98 -5.59 -15.65
N GLY A 376 -14.09 -6.29 -14.52
CA GLY A 376 -15.18 -6.13 -13.55
C GLY A 376 -14.80 -5.55 -12.19
N GLY A 377 -13.53 -5.19 -11.99
CA GLY A 377 -13.01 -4.67 -10.72
C GLY A 377 -12.98 -5.70 -9.58
N SER A 378 -12.72 -5.22 -8.37
CA SER A 378 -12.58 -6.04 -7.17
C SER A 378 -13.85 -6.77 -6.76
N GLU A 379 -15.04 -6.21 -7.02
CA GLU A 379 -16.32 -6.87 -6.75
C GLU A 379 -16.48 -8.16 -7.57
N CYS A 380 -16.16 -8.11 -8.87
CA CYS A 380 -16.22 -9.30 -9.71
C CYS A 380 -15.14 -10.32 -9.34
N GLN A 381 -13.97 -9.87 -8.90
CA GLN A 381 -12.91 -10.75 -8.41
C GLN A 381 -13.34 -11.50 -7.13
N GLU A 382 -14.02 -10.82 -6.20
CA GLU A 382 -14.57 -11.48 -5.00
C GLU A 382 -15.68 -12.47 -5.37
N ARG A 383 -16.59 -12.10 -6.27
CA ARG A 383 -17.64 -13.01 -6.78
C ARG A 383 -17.02 -14.24 -7.45
N TYR A 384 -15.93 -14.04 -8.17
CA TYR A 384 -15.18 -15.11 -8.81
C TYR A 384 -14.54 -16.05 -7.78
N ARG A 385 -13.91 -15.52 -6.72
CA ARG A 385 -13.38 -16.31 -5.61
C ARG A 385 -14.48 -17.13 -4.93
N ILE A 386 -15.63 -16.52 -4.62
CA ILE A 386 -16.77 -17.20 -3.99
C ILE A 386 -17.29 -18.34 -4.88
N LYS A 387 -17.44 -18.10 -6.20
CA LYS A 387 -17.90 -19.16 -7.12
C LYS A 387 -16.95 -20.35 -7.16
N ARG A 388 -15.64 -20.11 -7.10
CA ARG A 388 -14.62 -21.17 -6.98
C ARG A 388 -14.72 -21.89 -5.64
N LYS A 389 -14.86 -21.15 -4.53
CA LYS A 389 -15.08 -21.71 -3.20
C LYS A 389 -16.27 -22.67 -3.15
N ASP A 390 -17.41 -22.24 -3.69
CA ASP A 390 -18.63 -23.03 -3.72
C ASP A 390 -18.51 -24.28 -4.62
N ALA A 391 -17.68 -24.22 -5.67
CA ALA A 391 -17.36 -25.38 -6.49
C ALA A 391 -16.47 -26.37 -5.73
N ILE A 392 -15.43 -25.88 -5.03
CA ILE A 392 -14.55 -26.72 -4.20
C ILE A 392 -15.29 -27.38 -3.05
N ALA A 393 -16.25 -26.69 -2.41
CA ALA A 393 -17.06 -27.26 -1.34
C ALA A 393 -17.86 -28.51 -1.76
N LYS A 394 -18.03 -28.75 -3.07
CA LYS A 394 -18.68 -29.94 -3.63
C LYS A 394 -17.71 -31.09 -3.91
N LEU A 395 -16.41 -30.91 -3.63
CA LEU A 395 -15.34 -31.88 -3.84
C LEU A 395 -14.74 -32.26 -2.47
N PRO A 396 -15.27 -33.30 -1.79
CA PRO A 396 -14.93 -33.62 -0.41
C PRO A 396 -13.42 -33.79 -0.17
N GLU A 397 -12.71 -34.49 -1.06
CA GLU A 397 -11.27 -34.75 -0.97
C GLU A 397 -10.42 -33.46 -0.94
N ILE A 398 -10.92 -32.37 -1.56
CA ILE A 398 -10.22 -31.08 -1.63
C ILE A 398 -10.67 -30.14 -0.52
N ALA A 399 -11.98 -30.15 -0.21
CA ALA A 399 -12.54 -29.34 0.86
C ALA A 399 -11.97 -29.74 2.23
N GLU A 400 -11.84 -31.04 2.51
CA GLU A 400 -11.27 -31.57 3.76
C GLU A 400 -9.80 -31.20 3.96
N ALA A 401 -9.07 -30.97 2.87
CA ALA A 401 -7.67 -30.56 2.91
C ALA A 401 -7.46 -29.05 3.18
N GLY A 402 -8.55 -28.29 3.36
CA GLY A 402 -8.50 -26.89 3.76
C GLY A 402 -8.08 -25.94 2.64
N PHE A 403 -8.47 -26.24 1.40
CA PHE A 403 -8.31 -25.35 0.24
C PHE A 403 -9.51 -24.40 0.15
N ASP A 404 -9.25 -23.09 0.21
CA ASP A 404 -10.29 -22.08 -0.01
C ASP A 404 -10.14 -21.53 -1.44
N ALA A 405 -11.13 -21.81 -2.29
CA ALA A 405 -11.27 -21.23 -3.63
C ALA A 405 -10.14 -21.47 -4.65
N CYS A 406 -9.43 -22.61 -4.65
CA CYS A 406 -8.41 -22.89 -5.67
C CYS A 406 -8.99 -23.01 -7.09
N PHE A 407 -8.12 -23.09 -8.12
CA PHE A 407 -8.52 -23.07 -9.54
C PHE A 407 -8.74 -24.47 -10.16
N HIS A 408 -8.51 -25.56 -9.42
CA HIS A 408 -8.59 -26.93 -9.93
C HIS A 408 -9.49 -27.85 -9.08
N ASP A 409 -9.96 -28.92 -9.71
CA ASP A 409 -10.66 -30.04 -9.07
C ASP A 409 -9.71 -31.14 -8.56
N GLY A 410 -8.42 -30.81 -8.38
CA GLY A 410 -7.37 -31.74 -7.97
C GLY A 410 -6.65 -32.40 -9.15
N ARG A 411 -7.17 -32.20 -10.37
CA ARG A 411 -6.58 -32.75 -11.59
C ARG A 411 -6.59 -31.78 -12.77
N LYS A 412 -7.69 -31.06 -12.98
CA LYS A 412 -7.95 -30.14 -14.09
C LYS A 412 -8.52 -28.82 -13.58
N VAL A 413 -8.57 -27.81 -14.44
CA VAL A 413 -9.19 -26.51 -14.11
C VAL A 413 -10.67 -26.68 -13.79
N LEU A 414 -11.18 -25.97 -12.77
CA LEU A 414 -12.59 -26.01 -12.40
C LEU A 414 -13.48 -25.48 -13.53
N PRO A 415 -14.64 -26.11 -13.82
CA PRO A 415 -15.62 -25.54 -14.74
C PRO A 415 -16.05 -24.11 -14.36
N ALA A 416 -16.13 -23.83 -13.05
CA ALA A 416 -16.45 -22.50 -12.53
C ALA A 416 -15.51 -21.38 -13.02
N VAL A 417 -14.24 -21.71 -13.32
CA VAL A 417 -13.24 -20.78 -13.90
C VAL A 417 -13.65 -20.39 -15.31
N GLN A 418 -13.91 -21.38 -16.17
CA GLN A 418 -14.30 -21.18 -17.56
C GLN A 418 -15.68 -20.51 -17.68
N ASP A 419 -16.62 -20.89 -16.83
CA ASP A 419 -17.96 -20.29 -16.80
C ASP A 419 -17.89 -18.82 -16.43
N PHE A 420 -17.09 -18.45 -15.42
CA PHE A 420 -16.94 -17.06 -15.02
C PHE A 420 -16.21 -16.23 -16.08
N HIS A 421 -15.15 -16.78 -16.71
CA HIS A 421 -14.52 -16.13 -17.86
C HIS A 421 -15.54 -15.86 -18.97
N THR A 422 -16.41 -16.82 -19.28
CA THR A 422 -17.43 -16.65 -20.34
C THR A 422 -18.49 -15.62 -19.94
N GLU A 423 -18.85 -15.54 -18.66
CA GLU A 423 -19.78 -14.55 -18.11
C GLU A 423 -19.19 -13.14 -18.21
N ILE A 424 -18.00 -12.91 -17.64
CA ILE A 424 -17.41 -11.57 -17.52
C ILE A 424 -17.00 -10.99 -18.88
N LEU A 425 -16.62 -11.84 -19.85
CA LEU A 425 -16.28 -11.38 -21.21
C LEU A 425 -17.48 -10.79 -21.97
N LYS A 426 -18.73 -10.99 -21.49
CA LYS A 426 -19.92 -10.33 -22.05
C LYS A 426 -20.02 -8.87 -21.66
N ASP A 427 -19.39 -8.48 -20.54
CA ASP A 427 -19.41 -7.10 -20.02
C ASP A 427 -18.37 -6.21 -20.72
N ILE A 428 -17.60 -6.76 -21.65
CA ILE A 428 -16.67 -6.00 -22.48
C ILE A 428 -17.45 -5.14 -23.48
N VAL A 429 -17.49 -3.84 -23.23
CA VAL A 429 -18.06 -2.83 -24.13
C VAL A 429 -16.92 -2.17 -24.93
N GLY A 430 -16.94 -2.30 -26.26
CA GLY A 430 -16.04 -1.59 -27.17
C GLY A 430 -14.63 -2.17 -27.32
N GLY A 431 -14.31 -2.72 -28.51
CA GLY A 431 -12.94 -2.89 -29.03
C GLY A 431 -11.94 -3.81 -28.29
N ASP A 432 -12.15 -4.15 -27.02
CA ASP A 432 -11.21 -4.95 -26.21
C ASP A 432 -11.17 -6.41 -26.69
N SER A 433 -10.23 -6.64 -27.61
CA SER A 433 -9.88 -7.93 -28.16
C SER A 433 -8.85 -8.66 -27.29
N ILE A 434 -8.06 -7.91 -26.50
CA ILE A 434 -6.98 -8.46 -25.68
C ILE A 434 -7.53 -9.30 -24.51
N SER A 435 -8.58 -8.88 -23.81
CA SER A 435 -9.18 -9.67 -22.72
C SER A 435 -9.69 -11.03 -23.22
N ARG A 436 -10.30 -11.07 -24.41
CA ARG A 436 -10.75 -12.33 -25.04
C ARG A 436 -9.58 -13.20 -25.46
N CYS A 437 -8.52 -12.59 -25.98
CA CYS A 437 -7.26 -13.26 -26.31
C CYS A 437 -6.64 -13.90 -25.06
N MET A 438 -6.46 -13.12 -24.00
CA MET A 438 -5.83 -13.55 -22.77
C MET A 438 -6.64 -14.61 -22.03
N SER A 439 -7.97 -14.52 -22.01
CA SER A 439 -8.84 -15.59 -21.51
C SER A 439 -8.59 -16.94 -22.20
N LYS A 440 -8.50 -16.93 -23.55
CA LYS A 440 -8.18 -18.14 -24.32
C LYS A 440 -6.77 -18.64 -24.04
N PHE A 441 -5.80 -17.73 -23.94
CA PHE A 441 -4.41 -18.06 -23.66
C PHE A 441 -4.28 -18.78 -22.30
N ILE A 442 -4.87 -18.20 -21.25
CA ILE A 442 -4.87 -18.74 -19.89
C ILE A 442 -5.45 -20.16 -19.87
N LEU A 443 -6.67 -20.34 -20.40
CA LEU A 443 -7.39 -21.62 -20.34
C LEU A 443 -6.78 -22.71 -21.23
N LYS A 444 -6.12 -22.33 -22.33
CA LYS A 444 -5.58 -23.29 -23.31
C LYS A 444 -4.15 -23.73 -23.02
N TYR A 445 -3.34 -22.86 -22.39
CA TYR A 445 -1.89 -23.07 -22.29
C TYR A 445 -1.34 -23.05 -20.85
N LEU A 446 -2.00 -22.38 -19.90
CA LEU A 446 -1.52 -22.26 -18.52
C LEU A 446 -2.33 -23.12 -17.55
N LEU A 447 -3.66 -22.97 -17.52
CA LEU A 447 -4.57 -23.73 -16.65
C LEU A 447 -4.93 -25.09 -17.27
N VAL A 448 -3.91 -25.85 -17.65
CA VAL A 448 -4.02 -27.20 -18.22
C VAL A 448 -3.14 -28.19 -17.45
N GLU A 449 -3.38 -29.48 -17.66
CA GLU A 449 -2.60 -30.58 -17.09
C GLU A 449 -1.09 -30.44 -17.42
N ALA A 450 -0.22 -30.80 -16.47
CA ALA A 450 1.23 -30.56 -16.56
C ALA A 450 1.88 -30.96 -17.90
N PRO A 451 1.58 -32.14 -18.50
CA PRO A 451 2.22 -32.55 -19.76
C PRO A 451 1.86 -31.67 -20.97
N ARG A 452 0.77 -30.91 -20.89
CA ARG A 452 0.28 -30.03 -21.95
C ARG A 452 0.60 -28.57 -21.69
N ARG A 453 1.09 -28.24 -20.49
CA ARG A 453 1.36 -26.87 -20.07
C ARG A 453 2.63 -26.38 -20.73
N LEU A 454 2.59 -25.17 -21.27
CA LEU A 454 3.75 -24.58 -21.93
C LEU A 454 4.81 -24.16 -20.91
N MET A 455 6.09 -24.26 -21.31
CA MET A 455 7.21 -23.65 -20.59
C MET A 455 7.18 -22.12 -20.73
N ALA A 456 7.94 -21.39 -19.92
CA ALA A 456 7.82 -19.93 -19.81
C ALA A 456 7.98 -19.19 -21.14
N MET A 457 9.03 -19.49 -21.92
CA MET A 457 9.27 -18.82 -23.19
C MET A 457 8.32 -19.28 -24.31
N GLN A 458 7.88 -20.54 -24.27
CA GLN A 458 6.84 -21.03 -25.18
C GLN A 458 5.51 -20.30 -24.94
N ALA A 459 5.15 -20.14 -23.66
CA ALA A 459 3.96 -19.40 -23.25
C ALA A 459 4.05 -17.92 -23.67
N LYS A 460 5.21 -17.27 -23.48
CA LYS A 460 5.43 -15.88 -23.90
C LYS A 460 5.28 -15.70 -25.40
N ALA A 461 5.96 -16.54 -26.19
CA ALA A 461 5.86 -16.51 -27.65
C ALA A 461 4.40 -16.73 -28.11
N GLN A 462 3.68 -17.65 -27.48
CA GLN A 462 2.29 -17.91 -27.81
C GLN A 462 1.37 -16.73 -27.46
N ALA A 463 1.57 -16.07 -26.31
CA ALA A 463 0.80 -14.89 -25.92
C ALA A 463 0.99 -13.75 -26.92
N ILE A 464 2.24 -13.42 -27.27
CA ILE A 464 2.58 -12.37 -28.25
C ILE A 464 1.90 -12.66 -29.59
N ASN A 465 2.05 -13.87 -30.13
CA ASN A 465 1.42 -14.25 -31.40
C ASN A 465 -0.12 -14.09 -31.35
N MET A 466 -0.75 -14.47 -30.23
CA MET A 466 -2.20 -14.35 -30.09
C MET A 466 -2.66 -12.88 -29.96
N ILE A 467 -1.87 -12.03 -29.30
CA ILE A 467 -2.13 -10.59 -29.19
C ILE A 467 -2.00 -9.94 -30.57
N ASP A 468 -0.91 -10.22 -31.30
CA ASP A 468 -0.69 -9.70 -32.66
C ASP A 468 -1.80 -10.13 -33.63
N ASP A 469 -2.26 -11.38 -33.54
CA ASP A 469 -3.40 -11.88 -34.30
C ASP A 469 -4.71 -11.17 -33.95
N ALA A 470 -4.93 -10.87 -32.67
CA ALA A 470 -6.11 -10.15 -32.21
C ALA A 470 -6.11 -8.71 -32.75
N SER A 471 -4.96 -8.03 -32.67
CA SER A 471 -4.74 -6.66 -33.18
C SER A 471 -4.92 -6.57 -34.70
N ARG A 472 -4.47 -7.58 -35.46
CA ARG A 472 -4.67 -7.65 -36.93
C ARG A 472 -6.13 -7.84 -37.32
N LYS A 473 -6.90 -8.63 -36.56
CA LYS A 473 -8.32 -8.91 -36.84
C LYS A 473 -9.24 -7.73 -36.51
N SER A 474 -8.81 -6.78 -35.66
CA SER A 474 -9.54 -5.53 -35.40
C SER A 474 -9.47 -4.48 -36.51
N GLY A 475 -8.60 -4.65 -37.53
CA GLY A 475 -8.42 -3.73 -38.67
C GLY A 475 -7.74 -2.39 -38.29
N PRO A 476 -7.20 -1.62 -39.25
CA PRO A 476 -6.67 -0.29 -38.98
C PRO A 476 -7.82 0.70 -38.77
N MET A 477 -7.80 1.47 -37.67
CA MET A 477 -8.71 2.61 -37.50
C MET A 477 -8.52 3.61 -38.66
N PRO A 478 -9.60 4.18 -39.22
CA PRO A 478 -9.47 5.32 -40.12
C PRO A 478 -8.80 6.48 -39.37
N GLN A 479 -7.73 7.03 -39.95
CA GLN A 479 -7.24 8.35 -39.55
C GLN A 479 -8.36 9.37 -39.75
N ARG A 480 -8.98 9.83 -38.66
CA ARG A 480 -9.79 11.05 -38.70
C ARG A 480 -8.86 12.24 -38.86
N SER A 481 -9.17 13.03 -39.88
CA SER A 481 -8.58 14.33 -40.22
C SER A 481 -8.41 15.23 -39.00
N ILE A 482 -7.18 15.71 -38.83
CA ILE A 482 -6.81 16.75 -37.88
C ILE A 482 -7.52 18.04 -38.32
N THR A 483 -8.51 18.45 -37.54
CA THR A 483 -8.95 19.85 -37.43
C THR A 483 -8.74 20.26 -35.98
N PRO A 484 -8.29 21.49 -35.68
CA PRO A 484 -7.87 21.86 -34.34
C PRO A 484 -9.09 22.11 -33.46
N GLU A 485 -9.53 21.08 -32.75
CA GLU A 485 -10.43 21.26 -31.61
C GLU A 485 -9.62 21.70 -30.39
N THR A 486 -10.12 22.77 -29.78
CA THR A 486 -9.60 23.43 -28.59
C THR A 486 -9.56 22.42 -27.42
N PRO A 487 -8.49 22.38 -26.60
CA PRO A 487 -8.35 21.33 -25.60
C PRO A 487 -9.44 21.43 -24.52
N PRO A 488 -10.13 20.32 -24.18
CA PRO A 488 -10.91 20.27 -22.95
C PRO A 488 -9.96 20.23 -21.74
N PRO A 489 -10.38 20.71 -20.56
CA PRO A 489 -9.48 20.95 -19.45
C PRO A 489 -8.92 19.65 -18.89
N ILE A 490 -7.62 19.69 -18.59
CA ILE A 490 -6.90 18.67 -17.83
C ILE A 490 -7.45 18.69 -16.40
N SER A 491 -8.07 17.60 -15.95
CA SER A 491 -8.15 17.28 -14.53
C SER A 491 -8.24 15.77 -14.31
N ASN A 492 -7.10 15.17 -13.95
CA ASN A 492 -7.01 14.20 -12.86
C ASN A 492 -5.52 13.95 -12.58
N ARG A 493 -4.92 14.94 -11.90
CA ARG A 493 -3.96 14.64 -10.84
C ARG A 493 -4.62 13.61 -9.92
N LEU A 494 -3.83 12.77 -9.25
CA LEU A 494 -4.25 12.11 -8.00
C LEU A 494 -5.18 13.07 -7.26
N SER A 495 -6.42 12.68 -6.91
CA SER A 495 -7.23 13.51 -6.01
C SER A 495 -6.68 13.37 -4.59
N VAL A 496 -5.46 13.87 -4.47
CA VAL A 496 -4.91 14.39 -3.24
C VAL A 496 -5.74 15.64 -2.97
N TYR A 497 -6.50 15.60 -1.89
CA TYR A 497 -7.23 16.76 -1.43
C TYR A 497 -6.38 17.41 -0.36
N ASN A 498 -5.78 18.58 -0.64
CA ASN A 498 -4.88 19.31 0.28
C ASN A 498 -3.75 18.47 0.91
N GLY A 499 -3.16 17.54 0.14
CA GLY A 499 -2.12 16.63 0.62
C GLY A 499 -2.63 15.32 1.24
N GLU A 500 -3.95 15.17 1.42
CA GLU A 500 -4.57 14.01 2.06
C GLU A 500 -5.20 13.02 1.06
N ARG A 501 -5.21 11.74 1.45
CA ARG A 501 -5.80 10.63 0.69
C ARG A 501 -7.33 10.73 0.72
N LYS A 502 -7.96 10.74 -0.45
CA LYS A 502 -9.44 10.64 -0.58
C LYS A 502 -9.96 9.30 -0.02
N VAL A 503 -10.73 9.39 1.06
CA VAL A 503 -11.56 8.33 1.65
C VAL A 503 -12.97 8.34 1.05
N SER A 504 -13.47 7.17 0.62
CA SER A 504 -14.79 6.99 0.00
C SER A 504 -15.82 6.37 0.95
N VAL A 505 -17.12 6.52 0.63
CA VAL A 505 -18.22 5.90 1.40
C VAL A 505 -18.05 4.38 1.47
N LEU A 506 -17.69 3.74 0.36
CA LEU A 506 -17.51 2.29 0.29
C LEU A 506 -16.40 1.79 1.23
N GLU A 507 -15.28 2.51 1.29
CA GLU A 507 -14.16 2.18 2.19
C GLU A 507 -14.62 2.16 3.66
N VAL A 508 -15.35 3.19 4.09
CA VAL A 508 -15.86 3.27 5.46
C VAL A 508 -16.96 2.23 5.69
N TYR A 509 -17.88 2.06 4.75
CA TYR A 509 -19.00 1.14 4.87
C TYR A 509 -18.56 -0.33 4.99
N GLU A 510 -17.53 -0.77 4.26
CA GLU A 510 -16.99 -2.13 4.38
C GLU A 510 -16.27 -2.36 5.72
N ALA A 511 -15.59 -1.34 6.27
CA ALA A 511 -15.07 -1.37 7.64
C ALA A 511 -16.19 -1.50 8.69
N LEU A 512 -17.39 -0.97 8.42
CA LEU A 512 -18.56 -1.15 9.31
C LEU A 512 -19.19 -2.53 9.21
N LYS A 513 -19.08 -3.23 8.07
CA LYS A 513 -19.63 -4.57 7.86
C LYS A 513 -18.78 -5.68 8.48
N THR A 514 -17.46 -5.56 8.41
CA THR A 514 -16.51 -6.50 9.04
C THR A 514 -16.75 -6.65 10.55
N LYS A 515 -17.22 -5.58 11.23
CA LYS A 515 -17.71 -5.58 12.62
C LYS A 515 -18.81 -6.62 12.92
N ARG A 516 -19.67 -6.93 11.94
CA ARG A 516 -20.84 -7.80 12.13
C ARG A 516 -20.49 -9.29 12.10
N LYS A 517 -19.40 -9.68 11.41
CA LYS A 517 -18.86 -11.05 11.42
C LYS A 517 -18.06 -11.37 12.69
N TRP A 518 -17.44 -10.35 13.31
CA TRP A 518 -16.61 -10.50 14.50
C TRP A 518 -17.39 -10.58 15.83
N LYS A 519 -18.59 -9.98 15.91
CA LYS A 519 -19.43 -10.02 17.12
C LYS A 519 -19.92 -11.42 17.51
N GLN A 520 -19.89 -12.40 16.61
CA GLN A 520 -20.36 -13.76 16.90
C GLN A 520 -19.32 -14.64 17.61
N PHE A 521 -18.06 -14.19 17.76
CA PHE A 521 -16.97 -15.09 18.13
C PHE A 521 -16.19 -14.79 19.44
N MET A 522 -16.32 -13.65 20.14
CA MET A 522 -15.54 -13.43 21.38
C MET A 522 -16.17 -12.50 22.44
N ARG A 523 -15.98 -12.87 23.72
CA ARG A 523 -16.14 -12.05 24.94
C ARG A 523 -14.79 -11.43 25.35
N HIS A 524 -14.80 -10.10 25.51
CA HIS A 524 -13.87 -9.21 26.26
C HIS A 524 -12.65 -8.52 25.61
N LYS A 525 -12.64 -7.19 25.85
CA LYS A 525 -11.55 -6.22 26.10
C LYS A 525 -10.78 -5.58 24.92
N SER A 526 -11.52 -4.96 24.02
CA SER A 526 -11.21 -3.63 23.46
C SER A 526 -12.53 -2.97 23.04
N GLN A 527 -12.70 -1.66 23.28
CA GLN A 527 -14.01 -1.05 23.03
C GLN A 527 -14.30 -1.02 21.51
N PRO A 528 -15.51 -1.40 21.05
CA PRO A 528 -15.76 -1.76 19.64
C PRO A 528 -16.10 -0.57 18.72
N SER A 529 -15.73 0.67 19.06
CA SER A 529 -16.21 1.92 18.42
C SER A 529 -15.33 2.48 17.30
N ASP A 530 -14.17 1.87 17.01
CA ASP A 530 -13.07 2.62 16.39
C ASP A 530 -12.64 2.13 14.99
N ALA A 531 -13.09 0.97 14.50
CA ALA A 531 -12.61 0.42 13.21
C ALA A 531 -12.93 1.30 11.98
N GLY A 532 -14.11 1.94 11.95
CA GLY A 532 -14.41 2.95 10.92
C GLY A 532 -13.75 4.31 11.17
N MET A 533 -13.24 4.55 12.39
CA MET A 533 -12.55 5.79 12.77
C MET A 533 -11.03 5.72 12.60
N SER A 534 -10.46 4.52 12.50
CA SER A 534 -9.05 4.31 12.17
C SER A 534 -8.74 4.58 10.70
N ILE A 535 -9.76 4.80 9.87
CA ILE A 535 -9.60 5.28 8.49
C ILE A 535 -9.17 6.77 8.53
N PRO A 536 -8.19 7.19 7.71
CA PRO A 536 -7.66 8.56 7.74
C PRO A 536 -8.75 9.64 7.70
N GLY A 537 -8.61 10.70 8.50
CA GLY A 537 -9.54 11.83 8.55
C GLY A 537 -10.87 11.57 9.28
N MET A 538 -11.33 10.32 9.43
CA MET A 538 -12.63 10.00 10.03
C MET A 538 -12.74 10.38 11.51
N GLN A 539 -11.71 10.08 12.31
CA GLN A 539 -11.68 10.49 13.71
C GLN A 539 -11.64 12.02 13.87
N ASN A 540 -10.94 12.72 12.96
CA ASN A 540 -10.91 14.18 12.98
C ASN A 540 -12.29 14.76 12.64
N ALA A 541 -12.95 14.26 11.59
CA ALA A 541 -14.32 14.65 11.24
C ALA A 541 -15.29 14.46 12.42
N ARG A 542 -15.25 13.28 13.06
CA ARG A 542 -16.03 13.01 14.28
C ARG A 542 -15.72 14.03 15.39
N ASN A 543 -14.44 14.34 15.64
CA ASN A 543 -14.06 15.33 16.65
C ASN A 543 -14.53 16.75 16.30
N GLN A 544 -14.66 17.10 15.01
CA GLN A 544 -15.21 18.40 14.60
C GLN A 544 -16.70 18.50 14.92
N ILE A 545 -17.46 17.43 14.66
CA ILE A 545 -18.87 17.35 15.03
C ILE A 545 -19.06 17.39 16.55
N ASP A 546 -18.16 16.74 17.30
CA ASP A 546 -18.24 16.64 18.76
C ASP A 546 -17.76 17.89 19.51
N ARG A 547 -16.94 18.74 18.87
CA ARG A 547 -16.37 19.97 19.44
C ARG A 547 -17.40 20.96 19.99
N HIS A 548 -18.69 20.78 19.68
CA HIS A 548 -19.79 21.63 20.11
C HIS A 548 -20.69 21.03 21.23
N GLY A 549 -20.27 19.94 21.89
CA GLY A 549 -20.92 19.49 23.13
C GLY A 549 -22.22 18.70 22.94
N GLY A 550 -22.38 18.06 21.79
CA GLY A 550 -23.53 17.24 21.43
C GLY A 550 -24.48 17.97 20.48
N ARG A 551 -24.77 17.33 19.34
CA ARG A 551 -25.56 17.86 18.22
C ARG A 551 -26.66 16.87 17.89
N ASP A 552 -27.88 17.37 17.67
CA ASP A 552 -28.96 16.54 17.13
C ASP A 552 -28.70 16.25 15.66
N GLN A 553 -28.83 14.99 15.26
CA GLN A 553 -28.48 14.55 13.91
C GLN A 553 -29.74 14.07 13.19
N ILE A 554 -30.17 14.84 12.19
CA ILE A 554 -31.35 14.58 11.38
C ILE A 554 -30.89 14.12 9.99
N LEU A 555 -31.47 13.03 9.51
CA LEU A 555 -31.29 12.54 8.14
C LEU A 555 -32.59 12.72 7.37
N VAL A 556 -32.52 13.43 6.24
CA VAL A 556 -33.65 13.64 5.32
C VAL A 556 -33.37 12.90 4.02
N ILE A 557 -34.24 11.94 3.68
CA ILE A 557 -34.11 11.11 2.49
C ILE A 557 -35.15 11.53 1.47
N ASP A 558 -34.68 12.00 0.31
CA ASP A 558 -35.50 12.08 -0.89
C ASP A 558 -35.80 10.65 -1.36
N ASP A 559 -37.06 10.25 -1.20
CA ASP A 559 -37.57 8.94 -1.56
C ASP A 559 -38.45 8.97 -2.82
N SER A 560 -38.31 10.00 -3.66
CA SER A 560 -38.97 10.09 -4.95
C SER A 560 -38.45 9.07 -5.97
N GLU A 561 -39.19 8.89 -7.07
CA GLU A 561 -38.86 7.90 -8.11
C GLU A 561 -37.50 8.16 -8.79
N SER A 562 -37.05 9.42 -8.90
CA SER A 562 -35.75 9.74 -9.51
C SER A 562 -34.58 9.17 -8.69
N MET A 563 -34.77 9.01 -7.38
CA MET A 563 -33.80 8.42 -6.45
C MET A 563 -33.74 6.90 -6.48
N ARG A 564 -34.62 6.20 -7.24
CA ARG A 564 -34.72 4.74 -7.26
C ARG A 564 -33.39 4.04 -7.58
N LEU A 565 -32.65 4.54 -8.58
CA LEU A 565 -31.36 3.95 -8.99
C LEU A 565 -30.25 4.21 -7.97
N HIS A 566 -30.42 5.22 -7.11
CA HIS A 566 -29.45 5.64 -6.10
C HIS A 566 -29.72 5.04 -4.72
N LYS A 567 -30.88 4.41 -4.51
CA LYS A 567 -31.34 3.87 -3.22
C LYS A 567 -30.29 3.04 -2.46
N ARG A 568 -29.50 2.22 -3.15
CA ARG A 568 -28.41 1.45 -2.52
C ARG A 568 -27.34 2.40 -1.97
N ASN A 569 -26.84 3.31 -2.79
CA ASN A 569 -25.80 4.27 -2.40
C ASN A 569 -26.30 5.19 -1.27
N VAL A 570 -27.57 5.64 -1.33
CA VAL A 570 -28.20 6.42 -0.25
C VAL A 570 -28.15 5.67 1.08
N ALA A 571 -28.53 4.40 1.10
CA ALA A 571 -28.50 3.58 2.31
C ALA A 571 -27.08 3.37 2.86
N GLU A 572 -26.09 3.17 1.98
CA GLU A 572 -24.69 2.97 2.35
C GLU A 572 -24.07 4.27 2.90
N THR A 573 -24.28 5.40 2.22
CA THR A 573 -23.82 6.73 2.67
C THR A 573 -24.49 7.13 3.98
N ALA A 574 -25.80 6.95 4.12
CA ALA A 574 -26.53 7.26 5.36
C ALA A 574 -25.99 6.44 6.54
N ARG A 575 -25.70 5.14 6.34
CA ARG A 575 -25.07 4.32 7.39
C ARG A 575 -23.71 4.86 7.81
N VAL A 576 -22.88 5.27 6.86
CA VAL A 576 -21.53 5.80 7.12
C VAL A 576 -21.60 7.11 7.91
N ILE A 577 -22.47 8.03 7.49
CA ILE A 577 -22.65 9.32 8.16
C ILE A 577 -23.20 9.09 9.57
N SER A 578 -24.31 8.34 9.70
CA SER A 578 -24.90 7.98 10.99
C SER A 578 -23.92 7.32 11.94
N TYR A 579 -23.01 6.46 11.45
CA TYR A 579 -21.98 5.87 12.29
C TYR A 579 -20.97 6.91 12.80
N SER A 580 -20.63 7.87 11.95
CA SER A 580 -19.59 8.85 12.22
C SER A 580 -20.06 9.88 13.24
N VAL A 581 -21.32 10.33 13.13
CA VAL A 581 -21.90 11.38 13.97
C VAL A 581 -22.58 10.88 15.25
N LYS A 582 -22.76 9.55 15.41
CA LYS A 582 -23.48 8.96 16.55
C LYS A 582 -23.00 9.41 17.93
N VAL A 583 -21.69 9.61 18.13
CA VAL A 583 -21.15 9.93 19.47
C VAL A 583 -21.62 11.28 20.00
N SER A 584 -22.02 12.18 19.10
CA SER A 584 -22.49 13.53 19.43
C SER A 584 -23.99 13.60 19.64
N ASP A 585 -24.76 12.57 19.25
CA ASP A 585 -26.20 12.50 19.45
C ASP A 585 -26.55 11.46 20.53
N LYS A 586 -26.83 11.95 21.74
CA LYS A 586 -27.15 11.11 22.90
C LYS A 586 -28.60 10.62 22.91
N ASP A 587 -29.45 11.20 22.08
CA ASP A 587 -30.92 11.00 22.08
C ASP A 587 -31.39 10.13 20.88
N GLY A 588 -30.47 9.82 19.97
CA GLY A 588 -30.70 8.99 18.78
C GLY A 588 -31.01 9.84 17.54
N MET A 589 -30.79 9.28 16.35
CA MET A 589 -30.93 10.03 15.10
C MET A 589 -32.38 10.02 14.60
N ASP A 590 -32.87 11.16 14.12
CA ASP A 590 -34.18 11.25 13.48
C ASP A 590 -34.04 11.05 11.97
N LEU A 591 -34.80 10.10 11.40
CA LEU A 591 -34.84 9.80 9.97
C LEU A 591 -36.17 10.25 9.38
N TYR A 592 -36.11 11.14 8.41
CA TYR A 592 -37.22 11.66 7.64
C TYR A 592 -37.18 11.09 6.23
N PHE A 593 -38.33 10.70 5.71
CA PHE A 593 -38.55 10.48 4.29
C PHE A 593 -39.38 11.65 3.78
N ALA A 594 -38.99 12.25 2.65
CA ALA A 594 -39.65 13.45 2.12
C ALA A 594 -41.15 13.25 1.88
N SER A 595 -41.55 12.05 1.46
CA SER A 595 -42.97 11.68 1.28
C SER A 595 -43.80 11.62 2.56
N GLU A 596 -43.17 11.48 3.73
CA GLU A 596 -43.81 11.24 5.04
C GLU A 596 -43.22 12.16 6.11
N SER A 597 -42.86 13.39 5.74
CA SER A 597 -42.08 14.33 6.55
C SER A 597 -42.69 14.67 7.92
N CYS A 598 -44.00 14.54 8.11
CA CYS A 598 -44.67 14.72 9.40
C CYS A 598 -44.56 13.50 10.35
N HIS A 599 -44.01 12.38 9.90
CA HIS A 599 -43.87 11.13 10.68
C HIS A 599 -42.41 10.64 10.75
N PRO A 600 -41.49 11.41 11.34
CA PRO A 600 -40.09 11.01 11.47
C PRO A 600 -39.88 9.75 12.31
N GLN A 601 -38.89 8.96 11.92
CA GLN A 601 -38.54 7.69 12.55
C GLN A 601 -37.27 7.83 13.39
N LYS A 602 -37.37 7.59 14.70
CA LYS A 602 -36.19 7.50 15.57
C LYS A 602 -35.36 6.27 15.24
N CYS A 603 -34.04 6.42 15.18
CA CYS A 603 -33.09 5.35 14.92
C CYS A 603 -31.96 5.36 15.97
N GLU A 604 -31.77 4.25 16.69
CA GLU A 604 -30.76 4.16 17.75
C GLU A 604 -29.34 3.92 17.21
N ASN A 605 -29.23 3.42 15.99
CA ASN A 605 -27.96 3.06 15.39
C ASN A 605 -27.99 3.10 13.86
N SER A 606 -26.79 3.21 13.27
CA SER A 606 -26.64 3.35 11.81
C SER A 606 -27.11 2.14 10.99
N SER A 607 -27.22 0.95 11.59
CA SER A 607 -27.74 -0.24 10.88
C SER A 607 -29.26 -0.20 10.76
N GLU A 608 -29.95 0.42 11.73
CA GLU A 608 -31.39 0.66 11.68
C GLU A 608 -31.74 1.70 10.61
N VAL A 609 -30.96 2.78 10.51
CA VAL A 609 -31.07 3.79 9.44
C VAL A 609 -30.99 3.11 8.07
N GLU A 610 -29.94 2.30 7.85
CA GLU A 610 -29.78 1.57 6.60
C GLU A 610 -30.97 0.65 6.28
N ALA A 611 -31.45 -0.11 7.26
CA ALA A 611 -32.55 -1.04 7.07
C ALA A 611 -33.85 -0.31 6.67
N LYS A 612 -34.17 0.79 7.35
CA LYS A 612 -35.35 1.62 7.04
C LYS A 612 -35.29 2.19 5.63
N ILE A 613 -34.14 2.72 5.20
CA ILE A 613 -33.94 3.24 3.83
C ILE A 613 -34.07 2.12 2.78
N ARG A 614 -33.46 0.94 3.03
CA ARG A 614 -33.55 -0.19 2.09
C ARG A 614 -34.98 -0.72 1.94
N ASN A 615 -35.77 -0.67 3.01
CA ASN A 615 -37.14 -1.18 3.02
C ASN A 615 -38.17 -0.17 2.51
N LYS A 616 -37.87 1.13 2.49
CA LYS A 616 -38.77 2.16 1.94
C LYS A 616 -38.85 2.05 0.42
N SER A 617 -40.04 1.86 -0.14
CA SER A 617 -40.24 1.89 -1.60
C SER A 617 -40.18 3.33 -2.10
N PRO A 618 -39.62 3.59 -3.30
CA PRO A 618 -39.71 4.89 -3.93
C PRO A 618 -41.18 5.31 -4.12
N VAL A 619 -41.43 6.60 -3.99
CA VAL A 619 -42.76 7.20 -4.13
C VAL A 619 -42.85 7.86 -5.49
N SER A 620 -43.93 7.54 -6.22
CA SER A 620 -44.21 8.16 -7.51
C SER A 620 -44.57 9.63 -7.35
N GLY A 621 -43.98 10.50 -8.16
CA GLY A 621 -44.20 11.95 -8.11
C GLY A 621 -42.90 12.71 -7.85
N TRP A 622 -43.03 14.03 -7.69
CA TRP A 622 -41.90 14.90 -7.38
C TRP A 622 -41.69 15.02 -5.87
N CYS A 623 -40.45 15.22 -5.44
CA CYS A 623 -40.14 15.50 -4.06
C CYS A 623 -40.48 16.97 -3.71
N ASP A 624 -41.33 17.17 -2.71
CA ASP A 624 -41.56 18.48 -2.08
C ASP A 624 -40.55 18.69 -0.94
N MET A 625 -39.32 19.05 -1.33
CA MET A 625 -38.24 19.24 -0.37
C MET A 625 -38.49 20.45 0.55
N LYS A 626 -39.18 21.49 0.07
CA LYS A 626 -39.50 22.67 0.89
C LYS A 626 -40.37 22.26 2.06
N LYS A 627 -41.50 21.60 1.80
CA LYS A 627 -42.40 21.14 2.86
C LYS A 627 -41.66 20.21 3.82
N CYS A 628 -40.87 19.26 3.32
CA CYS A 628 -40.13 18.35 4.17
C CYS A 628 -39.16 19.08 5.12
N LEU A 629 -38.38 20.04 4.60
CA LEU A 629 -37.46 20.82 5.44
C LEU A 629 -38.21 21.79 6.37
N GLY A 630 -39.38 22.29 5.97
CA GLY A 630 -40.29 23.02 6.84
C GLY A 630 -40.71 22.20 8.07
N ASP A 631 -41.22 21.00 7.85
CA ASP A 631 -41.63 20.06 8.92
C ASP A 631 -40.45 19.69 9.84
N VAL A 632 -39.24 19.51 9.28
CA VAL A 632 -38.01 19.32 10.06
C VAL A 632 -37.73 20.53 10.94
N MET A 633 -37.79 21.74 10.39
CA MET A 633 -37.49 22.97 11.11
C MET A 633 -38.53 23.33 12.17
N GLU A 634 -39.80 22.94 12.01
CA GLU A 634 -40.80 23.03 13.09
C GLU A 634 -40.36 22.21 14.30
N ARG A 635 -39.92 20.96 14.09
CA ARG A 635 -39.43 20.12 15.20
C ARG A 635 -38.12 20.64 15.80
N VAL A 636 -37.21 21.17 14.99
CA VAL A 636 -35.99 21.82 15.50
C VAL A 636 -36.35 23.04 16.37
N LYS A 637 -37.37 23.82 15.99
CA LYS A 637 -37.87 24.95 16.81
C LYS A 637 -38.46 24.47 18.15
N GLU A 638 -39.19 23.36 18.15
CA GLU A 638 -39.81 22.76 19.34
C GLU A 638 -38.79 22.16 20.33
N ASN A 639 -37.74 21.51 19.82
CA ASN A 639 -36.72 20.82 20.63
C ASN A 639 -35.68 21.77 21.27
N GLY A 640 -35.70 23.06 20.96
CA GLY A 640 -34.88 24.09 21.61
C GLY A 640 -33.58 24.43 20.85
N THR A 641 -32.71 25.25 21.47
CA THR A 641 -31.51 25.83 20.85
C THR A 641 -30.30 24.88 20.82
N LYS A 642 -30.52 23.57 20.73
CA LYS A 642 -29.43 22.59 20.65
C LYS A 642 -28.82 22.66 19.23
N PRO A 643 -27.49 22.65 19.10
CA PRO A 643 -26.87 22.58 17.78
C PRO A 643 -27.42 21.39 16.99
N THR A 644 -27.79 21.59 15.72
CA THR A 644 -28.48 20.58 14.91
C THR A 644 -27.80 20.42 13.54
N GLY A 645 -27.57 19.18 13.11
CA GLY A 645 -27.04 18.84 11.80
C GLY A 645 -28.09 18.11 10.98
N ILE A 646 -28.42 18.65 9.81
CA ILE A 646 -29.41 18.09 8.90
C ILE A 646 -28.66 17.61 7.66
N TYR A 647 -28.63 16.29 7.44
CA TYR A 647 -28.04 15.67 6.26
C TYR A 647 -29.14 15.31 5.26
N ILE A 648 -29.13 15.92 4.09
CA ILE A 648 -30.16 15.79 3.05
C ILE A 648 -29.62 14.96 1.89
N PHE A 649 -30.25 13.81 1.61
CA PHE A 649 -29.85 12.86 0.58
C PHE A 649 -30.79 13.02 -0.62
N THR A 650 -30.29 13.57 -1.73
CA THR A 650 -31.12 14.03 -2.85
C THR A 650 -30.34 14.02 -4.17
N ASP A 651 -31.01 13.93 -5.31
CA ASP A 651 -30.42 14.21 -6.63
C ASP A 651 -30.59 15.68 -7.05
N GLY A 652 -31.31 16.45 -6.23
CA GLY A 652 -31.64 17.85 -6.45
C GLY A 652 -32.84 18.06 -7.38
N ILE A 653 -33.56 17.00 -7.77
CA ILE A 653 -34.69 17.04 -8.71
C ILE A 653 -36.01 17.05 -7.92
N TRP A 654 -36.50 18.26 -7.67
CA TRP A 654 -37.70 18.50 -6.87
C TRP A 654 -38.85 19.02 -7.71
N ASP A 655 -40.01 19.20 -7.08
CA ASP A 655 -41.23 19.66 -7.73
C ASP A 655 -41.01 20.98 -8.51
N PRO A 656 -41.16 20.96 -9.85
CA PRO A 656 -40.93 22.14 -10.69
C PRO A 656 -41.99 23.24 -10.51
N GLU A 657 -43.15 22.93 -9.91
CA GLU A 657 -44.17 23.94 -9.62
C GLU A 657 -43.81 24.84 -8.43
N HIS A 658 -42.74 24.50 -7.68
CA HIS A 658 -42.35 25.12 -6.41
C HIS A 658 -40.88 25.62 -6.39
N GLU A 659 -40.34 26.07 -7.53
CA GLU A 659 -38.96 26.57 -7.65
C GLU A 659 -38.80 28.10 -7.44
N PRO A 660 -37.86 28.59 -6.58
CA PRO A 660 -37.03 27.87 -5.61
C PRO A 660 -37.43 28.19 -4.16
N GLU A 661 -38.38 27.44 -3.61
CA GLU A 661 -38.90 27.73 -2.27
C GLU A 661 -38.06 27.15 -1.11
N VAL A 662 -37.12 26.23 -1.35
CA VAL A 662 -36.19 25.72 -0.30
C VAL A 662 -35.27 26.83 0.23
N THR A 663 -34.96 27.81 -0.62
CA THR A 663 -34.23 29.03 -0.25
C THR A 663 -34.91 29.77 0.90
N ASP A 664 -36.25 29.80 0.90
CA ASP A 664 -37.04 30.46 1.95
C ASP A 664 -36.83 29.78 3.30
N VAL A 665 -36.86 28.44 3.32
CA VAL A 665 -36.63 27.65 4.55
C VAL A 665 -35.24 27.94 5.13
N ILE A 666 -34.21 28.02 4.27
CA ILE A 666 -32.83 28.33 4.69
C ILE A 666 -32.76 29.76 5.23
N HIS A 667 -33.32 30.74 4.53
CA HIS A 667 -33.32 32.14 4.98
C HIS A 667 -34.10 32.35 6.28
N GLU A 668 -35.26 31.72 6.43
CA GLU A 668 -36.01 31.70 7.68
C GLU A 668 -35.22 31.06 8.82
N SER A 669 -34.47 30.00 8.52
CA SER A 669 -33.58 29.34 9.50
C SER A 669 -32.43 30.25 9.95
N ILE A 670 -31.82 31.00 9.01
CA ILE A 670 -30.81 32.01 9.35
C ILE A 670 -31.42 33.13 10.20
N ASN A 671 -32.64 33.59 9.87
CA ASN A 671 -33.34 34.61 10.65
C ASN A 671 -33.60 34.12 12.07
N LEU A 672 -34.04 32.86 12.22
CA LEU A 672 -34.26 32.23 13.51
C LEU A 672 -32.97 32.18 14.35
N LEU A 673 -31.83 31.82 13.74
CA LEU A 673 -30.53 31.86 14.42
C LEU A 673 -30.21 33.27 14.90
N ILE A 674 -30.37 34.29 14.03
CA ILE A 674 -30.10 35.69 14.38
C ILE A 674 -31.00 36.16 15.53
N GLU A 675 -32.30 35.89 15.46
CA GLU A 675 -33.28 36.27 16.49
C GLU A 675 -32.98 35.62 17.85
N LYS A 676 -32.49 34.37 17.83
CA LYS A 676 -32.12 33.63 19.04
C LYS A 676 -30.67 33.85 19.48
N ASN A 677 -29.92 34.77 18.85
CA ASN A 677 -28.48 34.96 19.06
C ASN A 677 -27.65 33.65 18.92
N GLY A 678 -28.10 32.74 18.05
CA GLY A 678 -27.37 31.52 17.68
C GLY A 678 -26.18 31.83 16.77
N LYS A 679 -25.19 30.94 16.76
CA LYS A 679 -24.02 31.00 15.88
C LYS A 679 -24.32 30.30 14.55
N PRO A 680 -23.63 30.65 13.45
CA PRO A 680 -23.77 29.94 12.17
C PRO A 680 -23.59 28.42 12.32
N ALA A 681 -22.60 27.98 13.10
CA ALA A 681 -22.35 26.56 13.33
C ALA A 681 -23.48 25.84 14.10
N ASP A 682 -24.43 26.53 14.74
CA ASP A 682 -25.49 25.88 15.52
C ASP A 682 -26.53 25.18 14.63
N LEU A 683 -26.59 25.48 13.33
CA LEU A 683 -27.43 24.77 12.37
C LEU A 683 -26.64 24.49 11.09
N MET A 684 -26.75 23.27 10.56
CA MET A 684 -26.10 22.86 9.32
C MET A 684 -27.11 22.17 8.41
N PHE A 685 -27.18 22.61 7.15
CA PHE A 685 -27.81 21.89 6.04
C PHE A 685 -26.72 21.30 5.14
N GLN A 686 -26.49 20.01 5.25
CA GLN A 686 -25.57 19.29 4.37
C GLN A 686 -26.34 18.61 3.25
N PHE A 687 -26.28 19.17 2.04
CA PHE A 687 -26.81 18.49 0.85
C PHE A 687 -25.78 17.47 0.34
N ILE A 688 -26.24 16.24 0.15
CA ILE A 688 -25.46 15.13 -0.37
C ILE A 688 -26.08 14.72 -1.70
N GLN A 689 -25.43 15.11 -2.79
CA GLN A 689 -25.93 14.86 -4.13
C GLN A 689 -25.70 13.42 -4.55
N PHE A 690 -26.75 12.78 -5.07
CA PHE A 690 -26.68 11.49 -5.74
C PHE A 690 -26.99 11.64 -7.23
N GLY A 691 -26.15 11.05 -8.07
CA GLY A 691 -26.26 11.26 -9.52
C GLY A 691 -25.72 12.63 -9.93
N ARG A 692 -25.77 12.92 -11.24
CA ARG A 692 -25.14 14.11 -11.83
C ARG A 692 -26.08 14.84 -12.78
N ASN A 693 -27.37 14.93 -12.42
CA ASN A 693 -28.32 15.67 -13.22
C ASN A 693 -27.97 17.18 -13.19
N ASP A 694 -27.82 17.80 -14.36
CA ASP A 694 -27.40 19.21 -14.46
C ASP A 694 -28.34 20.19 -13.74
N ILE A 695 -29.65 19.92 -13.75
CA ILE A 695 -30.65 20.77 -13.08
C ILE A 695 -30.46 20.68 -11.57
N GLY A 696 -30.37 19.45 -11.04
CA GLY A 696 -30.14 19.21 -9.62
C GLY A 696 -28.80 19.76 -9.15
N SER A 697 -27.72 19.56 -9.92
CA SER A 697 -26.38 20.09 -9.62
C SER A 697 -26.39 21.62 -9.52
N LYS A 698 -27.03 22.31 -10.48
CA LYS A 698 -27.11 23.77 -10.48
C LYS A 698 -27.94 24.29 -9.31
N ARG A 699 -29.02 23.59 -8.95
CA ARG A 699 -29.88 23.95 -7.82
C ARG A 699 -29.16 23.83 -6.50
N LEU A 700 -28.53 22.69 -6.22
CA LEU A 700 -27.81 22.48 -4.96
C LEU A 700 -26.63 23.45 -4.84
N LYS A 701 -25.88 23.66 -5.93
CA LYS A 701 -24.82 24.67 -5.98
C LYS A 701 -25.33 26.09 -5.72
N PHE A 702 -26.52 26.44 -6.24
CA PHE A 702 -27.12 27.75 -5.95
C PHE A 702 -27.45 27.89 -4.46
N LEU A 703 -27.98 26.85 -3.81
CA LEU A 703 -28.28 26.89 -2.38
C LEU A 703 -27.02 27.13 -1.55
N ASP A 704 -25.95 26.40 -1.87
CA ASP A 704 -24.64 26.54 -1.25
C ASP A 704 -24.04 27.95 -1.48
N ASP A 705 -23.85 28.35 -2.74
CA ASP A 705 -23.16 29.60 -3.08
C ASP A 705 -23.92 30.87 -2.68
N ARG A 706 -25.26 30.83 -2.64
CA ARG A 706 -26.10 32.05 -2.60
C ARG A 706 -26.97 32.19 -1.36
N CYS A 707 -27.25 31.13 -0.59
CA CYS A 707 -28.15 31.23 0.56
C CYS A 707 -27.41 31.62 1.87
N LYS A 708 -26.61 32.70 1.80
CA LYS A 708 -25.78 33.22 2.92
C LYS A 708 -26.24 34.60 3.35
N ARG A 709 -26.02 34.99 4.62
CA ARG A 709 -26.36 36.33 5.12
C ARG A 709 -25.36 36.87 6.13
N THR A 710 -24.96 38.13 5.99
CA THR A 710 -24.10 38.80 6.99
C THR A 710 -24.93 39.63 7.96
N HIS A 711 -24.75 39.40 9.26
CA HIS A 711 -25.37 40.17 10.33
C HIS A 711 -24.32 40.53 11.40
N ARG A 712 -24.20 41.83 11.73
CA ARG A 712 -23.23 42.35 12.71
C ARG A 712 -21.78 41.87 12.48
N GLY A 713 -21.37 41.79 11.21
CA GLY A 713 -20.03 41.35 10.81
C GLY A 713 -19.81 39.84 10.88
N VAL A 714 -20.84 39.04 11.19
CA VAL A 714 -20.79 37.58 11.14
C VAL A 714 -21.57 37.10 9.91
N GLU A 715 -20.92 36.33 9.06
CA GLU A 715 -21.55 35.64 7.94
C GLU A 715 -22.19 34.33 8.43
N TYR A 716 -23.49 34.20 8.16
CA TYR A 716 -24.29 33.01 8.37
C TYR A 716 -24.30 32.23 7.07
N ASP A 717 -23.35 31.32 6.99
CA ASP A 717 -23.21 30.32 5.96
C ASP A 717 -23.45 28.96 6.59
N ILE A 718 -24.64 28.41 6.36
CA ILE A 718 -25.13 27.21 7.06
C ILE A 718 -25.41 26.06 6.10
N VAL A 719 -25.17 26.25 4.80
CA VAL A 719 -25.42 25.27 3.74
C VAL A 719 -24.09 24.82 3.18
N ASP A 720 -23.90 23.52 2.95
CA ASP A 720 -22.80 22.98 2.15
C ASP A 720 -23.35 21.87 1.25
N THR A 721 -22.83 21.77 0.03
CA THR A 721 -23.18 20.73 -0.94
C THR A 721 -21.96 19.91 -1.29
N LYS A 722 -22.07 18.57 -1.16
CA LYS A 722 -21.06 17.63 -1.63
C LYS A 722 -21.70 16.49 -2.42
N HIS A 723 -20.97 15.91 -3.37
CA HIS A 723 -21.40 14.69 -4.06
C HIS A 723 -21.15 13.47 -3.16
N CYS A 724 -21.97 12.42 -3.27
CA CYS A 724 -21.81 11.20 -2.48
C CYS A 724 -20.45 10.47 -2.69
N ASP A 725 -19.73 10.84 -3.75
CA ASP A 725 -18.42 10.29 -4.12
C ASP A 725 -17.26 11.13 -3.56
N ASP A 726 -17.54 12.24 -2.87
CA ASP A 726 -16.51 13.13 -2.33
C ASP A 726 -15.88 12.58 -1.06
N HIS A 727 -14.86 13.28 -0.57
CA HIS A 727 -14.08 12.85 0.58
C HIS A 727 -14.98 12.79 1.83
N VAL A 728 -15.21 11.59 2.36
CA VAL A 728 -16.20 11.35 3.44
C VAL A 728 -16.01 12.25 4.67
N PRO A 729 -14.79 12.50 5.19
CA PRO A 729 -14.58 13.49 6.25
C PRO A 729 -15.18 14.86 5.96
N LYS A 730 -15.09 15.37 4.73
CA LYS A 730 -15.68 16.67 4.34
C LYS A 730 -17.20 16.64 4.26
N ILE A 731 -17.77 15.55 3.71
CA ILE A 731 -19.22 15.32 3.70
C ILE A 731 -19.78 15.31 5.14
N ILE A 732 -19.02 14.76 6.10
CA ILE A 732 -19.44 14.73 7.51
C ILE A 732 -19.37 16.13 8.12
N ILE A 733 -18.28 16.88 7.89
CA ILE A 733 -18.02 18.18 8.53
C ILE A 733 -18.98 19.26 8.02
N GLY A 734 -19.22 19.33 6.71
CA GLY A 734 -20.09 20.34 6.10
C GLY A 734 -19.72 21.79 6.41
N SER A 735 -20.73 22.66 6.48
CA SER A 735 -20.59 24.09 6.76
C SER A 735 -20.18 24.44 8.21
N ILE A 736 -19.96 23.44 9.08
CA ILE A 736 -19.52 23.66 10.47
C ILE A 736 -18.10 24.23 10.52
N SER A 737 -17.27 23.95 9.51
CA SER A 737 -15.90 24.46 9.41
C SER A 737 -15.76 25.31 8.15
N LYS A 738 -15.43 26.60 8.31
CA LYS A 738 -15.20 27.52 7.17
C LYS A 738 -14.12 27.07 6.19
N HIS A 739 -13.11 26.34 6.69
CA HIS A 739 -12.07 25.72 5.84
C HIS A 739 -12.58 24.56 4.98
N ASN A 740 -13.84 24.17 5.14
CA ASN A 740 -14.46 23.16 4.29
C ASN A 740 -14.89 23.74 2.93
N ASP A 741 -15.15 25.05 2.87
CA ASP A 741 -15.65 25.81 1.71
C ASP A 741 -14.53 26.47 0.89
N ASP A 742 -13.33 26.63 1.47
CA ASP A 742 -12.15 27.29 0.87
C ASP A 742 -11.55 26.51 -0.34
N ASP A 743 -12.19 25.43 -0.80
CA ASP A 743 -11.57 24.40 -1.65
C ASP A 743 -12.42 23.97 -2.88
N ASP A 744 -13.50 24.68 -3.23
CA ASP A 744 -14.33 24.39 -4.43
C ASP A 744 -13.94 25.21 -5.68
#